data_AF-A0A6N6VVX2-F1
#
_entry.id   AF-A0A6N6VVX2-F1
#
_cell.length_a   1.000
_cell.length_b   1.000
_cell.length_c   1.000
_cell.angle_alpha   90.00
_cell.angle_beta   90.00
_cell.angle_gamma   90.00
#
_symmetry.space_group_name_H-M   'P 1'
#
loop_
_entity.id
_entity.type
_entity.pdbx_description
1 polymer ?
#
loop_
_entity_poly.entity_id
_entity_poly.type
_entity_poly.pdbx_seq_one_letter_code
_entity_poly.pdbx_strand_id
1 'polypeptide(L)'
;MNLKKSIPILKYSTTILCSFILFSSCGKGNISSENNILNSENKSSYSKNKNNNKLKWELPELTQEEKENLISSVKTVFNDFYVNRLQKITDYHYDALREANKLNINMSSNELLRNTMSIFMNIRDLHTGFKYPLPARCVIGGFPLKVDLSYDINGKNEKLIISKKLAAIPNFDDPNDNLNYNDLQLNDEILSISNIGIEGLTTDEMPVKIAINELGKYTRGANEDAYKTRSVQNFFSRNGAYLKTPEGKFTIKVKKSSDGSIKEYSFPWQSYKSAADICNTNKSTKEKFNNFNNIMNNSLFYKLNKTNQEESIENFYQSSNTASSANITTRIAERGDKKFGIIRLNMFLPSGDYDLNDYLVAREKIINEVNIIRSFVLENKDKISGIIFDVRANGGGYGSFPQLIANLFTNQFVKNMDVRPLVSQTNSDTFYNLEMSRYFSRKGTKDELSAPFLDTVNEMEKLINDKFTKNLVNNREVLLEAADRFDGDENDALPPNYTKENTDILKPIFTDKPIAVLTNSNCYSACDVFTSLFKDYKIARIFGETKHTGGGGANVIEWKDFLIPVVIDERGTKSSIIPNGKPLPKGSEIRFAWNKIKRVNNSKTEQYIEGNGVISDYIYKPTSYDVLNNDENIFNKIMDDMSNYKNPKKFYLNR
;
A
#
# COMPACT_ATOMS: atom_id res chain seq x y z
N MET A 1 14.01 50.29 50.25
CA MET A 1 13.39 51.39 49.48
C MET A 1 12.23 50.78 48.71
N ASN A 2 11.04 50.76 49.32
CA ASN A 2 9.93 51.71 49.12
C ASN A 2 9.32 51.59 47.71
N LEU A 3 8.03 51.30 47.46
CA LEU A 3 6.78 51.20 48.25
C LEU A 3 5.76 50.44 47.34
N LYS A 4 5.04 49.40 47.81
CA LYS A 4 3.59 49.37 48.22
C LYS A 4 2.59 49.79 47.10
N LYS A 5 1.41 49.19 46.85
CA LYS A 5 0.47 48.32 47.62
C LYS A 5 -0.79 47.97 46.73
N SER A 6 -1.28 46.71 46.74
CA SER A 6 -2.61 46.19 47.17
C SER A 6 -3.94 46.47 46.38
N ILE A 7 -4.52 45.42 45.74
CA ILE A 7 -5.82 44.66 45.97
C ILE A 7 -6.96 45.39 46.76
N PRO A 8 -8.33 45.23 46.57
CA PRO A 8 -9.17 44.02 46.25
C PRO A 8 -10.53 44.12 45.43
N ILE A 9 -11.00 42.94 44.99
CA ILE A 9 -12.35 42.24 45.10
C ILE A 9 -13.69 43.05 45.08
N LEU A 10 -14.68 42.61 44.26
CA LEU A 10 -16.06 42.26 44.69
C LEU A 10 -16.89 41.44 43.66
N LYS A 11 -17.73 40.54 44.19
CA LYS A 11 -18.73 39.63 43.57
C LYS A 11 -20.10 40.31 43.36
N TYR A 12 -21.00 39.73 42.53
CA TYR A 12 -22.43 39.39 42.75
C TYR A 12 -23.04 38.83 41.44
N SER A 13 -23.48 37.55 41.36
CA SER A 13 -24.87 37.01 41.35
C SER A 13 -25.94 37.89 40.69
N THR A 14 -26.93 37.43 39.90
CA THR A 14 -27.93 36.36 40.18
C THR A 14 -28.78 36.04 38.92
N THR A 15 -29.52 34.93 39.01
CA THR A 15 -30.41 34.14 38.12
C THR A 15 -31.73 34.77 37.60
N ILE A 16 -32.37 34.05 36.64
CA ILE A 16 -33.82 33.68 36.44
C ILE A 16 -34.24 33.92 34.96
N LEU A 17 -34.56 32.93 34.11
CA LEU A 17 -35.68 31.95 33.97
C LEU A 17 -36.85 32.45 33.08
N CYS A 18 -37.37 31.53 32.25
CA CYS A 18 -38.69 31.50 31.56
C CYS A 18 -38.89 32.40 30.33
N SER A 19 -39.66 32.08 29.28
CA SER A 19 -40.42 30.89 28.83
C SER A 19 -40.90 31.14 27.39
N PHE A 20 -41.30 30.04 26.73
CA PHE A 20 -41.97 29.90 25.42
C PHE A 20 -43.16 30.86 25.15
N ILE A 21 -43.47 31.12 23.87
CA ILE A 21 -44.63 30.54 23.12
C ILE A 21 -44.75 31.18 21.71
N LEU A 22 -45.13 30.33 20.74
CA LEU A 22 -45.47 30.56 19.33
C LEU A 22 -46.65 31.52 19.11
N PHE A 23 -46.78 32.10 17.90
CA PHE A 23 -47.97 31.91 17.05
C PHE A 23 -47.73 32.32 15.59
N SER A 24 -48.35 31.52 14.72
CA SER A 24 -48.49 31.54 13.26
C SER A 24 -49.51 32.56 12.74
N SER A 25 -49.33 33.06 11.50
CA SER A 25 -50.23 32.79 10.35
C SER A 25 -50.29 33.93 9.29
N CYS A 26 -49.90 33.53 8.07
CA CYS A 26 -50.36 33.84 6.70
C CYS A 26 -51.36 34.96 6.33
N GLY A 27 -51.11 35.56 5.15
CA GLY A 27 -52.12 36.07 4.19
C GLY A 27 -51.59 37.15 3.22
N LYS A 28 -50.88 36.79 2.13
CA LYS A 28 -51.29 36.76 0.69
C LYS A 28 -51.54 38.11 -0.03
N GLY A 29 -50.82 38.31 -1.14
CA GLY A 29 -51.14 39.24 -2.25
C GLY A 29 -50.09 39.17 -3.38
N ASN A 30 -50.43 38.45 -4.46
CA ASN A 30 -49.61 38.19 -5.66
C ASN A 30 -49.42 39.41 -6.58
N ILE A 31 -48.32 39.45 -7.35
CA ILE A 31 -48.26 39.73 -8.80
C ILE A 31 -46.98 39.08 -9.39
N SER A 32 -47.18 38.38 -10.51
CA SER A 32 -46.29 37.57 -11.37
C SER A 32 -45.09 38.32 -11.97
N SER A 33 -43.91 37.72 -12.23
CA SER A 33 -43.68 36.77 -13.35
C SER A 33 -42.24 36.20 -13.36
N GLU A 34 -42.13 34.92 -13.75
CA GLU A 34 -41.01 34.26 -14.47
C GLU A 34 -39.62 34.07 -13.81
N ASN A 35 -39.45 32.94 -13.09
CA ASN A 35 -38.56 31.81 -13.45
C ASN A 35 -38.16 30.99 -12.20
N ASN A 36 -38.93 29.92 -11.98
CA ASN A 36 -38.75 28.81 -11.04
C ASN A 36 -37.60 27.88 -11.55
N ILE A 37 -36.82 27.09 -10.81
CA ILE A 37 -36.79 26.59 -9.42
C ILE A 37 -35.50 25.73 -9.29
N LEU A 38 -35.04 25.48 -8.05
CA LEU A 38 -34.14 24.40 -7.57
C LEU A 38 -32.62 24.48 -7.81
N ASN A 39 -31.90 24.94 -6.77
CA ASN A 39 -30.55 24.46 -6.44
C ASN A 39 -30.60 23.82 -5.03
N SER A 40 -30.83 22.51 -4.99
CA SER A 40 -30.66 21.69 -3.79
C SER A 40 -29.33 20.94 -3.87
N GLU A 41 -28.55 21.10 -2.80
CA GLU A 41 -27.37 20.34 -2.38
C GLU A 41 -27.24 18.92 -2.98
N ASN A 42 -26.18 18.70 -3.76
CA ASN A 42 -25.75 17.35 -4.13
C ASN A 42 -24.98 16.69 -2.98
N LYS A 43 -25.72 16.09 -2.04
CA LYS A 43 -25.25 14.99 -1.20
C LYS A 43 -25.26 13.72 -2.04
N SER A 44 -24.10 13.25 -2.51
CA SER A 44 -24.00 11.93 -3.15
C SER A 44 -24.07 10.86 -2.07
N SER A 45 -25.28 10.47 -1.68
CA SER A 45 -25.51 9.18 -1.07
C SER A 45 -25.11 8.11 -2.09
N TYR A 46 -24.31 7.13 -1.65
CA TYR A 46 -24.04 5.93 -2.44
C TYR A 46 -25.38 5.24 -2.69
N SER A 47 -25.97 5.48 -3.87
CA SER A 47 -27.17 4.78 -4.26
C SER A 47 -26.79 3.31 -4.43
N LYS A 48 -27.40 2.45 -3.60
CA LYS A 48 -27.46 1.01 -3.83
C LYS A 48 -28.18 0.78 -5.16
N ASN A 49 -27.44 0.84 -6.27
CA ASN A 49 -27.96 0.43 -7.57
C ASN A 49 -28.14 -1.09 -7.57
N LYS A 50 -29.30 -1.56 -7.09
CA LYS A 50 -29.87 -2.85 -7.48
C LYS A 50 -30.25 -2.77 -8.96
N ASN A 51 -29.26 -2.80 -9.86
CA ASN A 51 -29.52 -3.14 -11.26
C ASN A 51 -29.48 -4.66 -11.37
N ASN A 52 -30.65 -5.24 -11.66
CA ASN A 52 -30.97 -6.67 -11.72
C ASN A 52 -30.27 -7.47 -12.86
N ASN A 53 -29.19 -6.97 -13.46
CA ASN A 53 -28.28 -7.81 -14.23
C ASN A 53 -27.13 -8.19 -13.31
N LYS A 54 -27.14 -9.44 -12.81
CA LYS A 54 -26.05 -9.99 -12.00
C LYS A 54 -24.73 -9.76 -12.74
N LEU A 55 -23.87 -8.91 -12.19
CA LEU A 55 -22.56 -8.61 -12.76
C LEU A 55 -21.80 -9.91 -12.93
N LYS A 56 -21.53 -10.27 -14.18
CA LYS A 56 -20.87 -11.52 -14.52
C LYS A 56 -19.40 -11.26 -14.74
N TRP A 57 -18.56 -12.02 -14.04
CA TRP A 57 -17.13 -12.02 -14.30
C TRP A 57 -16.86 -12.88 -15.53
N GLU A 58 -16.19 -12.32 -16.53
CA GLU A 58 -15.73 -13.06 -17.71
C GLU A 58 -14.50 -12.41 -18.33
N LEU A 59 -13.65 -13.25 -18.92
CA LEU A 59 -12.50 -12.81 -19.70
C LEU A 59 -12.94 -12.52 -21.14
N PRO A 60 -12.52 -11.40 -21.74
CA PRO A 60 -12.89 -11.05 -23.10
C PRO A 60 -12.11 -11.89 -24.13
N GLU A 61 -12.67 -12.02 -25.32
CA GLU A 61 -11.89 -12.42 -26.50
C GLU A 61 -10.92 -11.30 -26.89
N LEU A 62 -9.70 -11.65 -27.29
CA LEU A 62 -8.66 -10.72 -27.71
C LEU A 62 -8.44 -10.81 -29.23
N THR A 63 -8.22 -9.67 -29.88
CA THR A 63 -7.77 -9.63 -31.27
C THR A 63 -6.34 -10.17 -31.40
N GLN A 64 -5.90 -10.47 -32.62
CA GLN A 64 -4.52 -10.92 -32.85
C GLN A 64 -3.49 -9.87 -32.37
N GLU A 65 -3.69 -8.60 -32.72
CA GLU A 65 -2.83 -7.50 -32.27
C GLU A 65 -2.81 -7.36 -30.74
N GLU A 66 -3.96 -7.48 -30.08
CA GLU A 66 -4.08 -7.44 -28.62
C GLU A 66 -3.28 -8.56 -27.94
N LYS A 67 -3.32 -9.77 -28.51
CA LYS A 67 -2.51 -10.89 -28.03
C LYS A 67 -1.02 -10.64 -28.25
N GLU A 68 -0.61 -10.17 -29.43
CA GLU A 68 0.78 -9.85 -29.75
C GLU A 68 1.34 -8.79 -28.79
N ASN A 69 0.59 -7.72 -28.54
CA ASN A 69 0.96 -6.66 -27.61
C ASN A 69 1.09 -7.18 -26.17
N LEU A 70 0.15 -8.01 -25.70
CA LEU A 70 0.23 -8.61 -24.37
C LEU A 70 1.46 -9.51 -24.25
N ILE A 71 1.68 -10.41 -25.21
CA ILE A 71 2.82 -11.34 -25.21
C ILE A 71 4.14 -10.56 -25.21
N SER A 72 4.28 -9.56 -26.08
CA SER A 72 5.48 -8.72 -26.17
C SER A 72 5.74 -7.99 -24.85
N SER A 73 4.71 -7.41 -24.24
CA SER A 73 4.82 -6.66 -22.98
C SER A 73 5.25 -7.57 -21.82
N VAL A 74 4.62 -8.75 -21.69
CA VAL A 74 4.96 -9.73 -20.65
C VAL A 74 6.39 -10.24 -20.81
N LYS A 75 6.80 -10.55 -22.05
CA LYS A 75 8.19 -10.97 -22.33
C LYS A 75 9.18 -9.86 -22.02
N THR A 76 8.88 -8.61 -22.37
CA THR A 76 9.75 -7.47 -22.05
C THR A 76 9.96 -7.34 -20.54
N VAL A 77 8.90 -7.44 -19.74
CA VAL A 77 9.02 -7.39 -18.27
C VAL A 77 9.93 -8.50 -17.73
N PHE A 78 9.69 -9.76 -18.09
CA PHE A 78 10.44 -10.87 -17.49
C PHE A 78 11.80 -11.14 -18.12
N ASN A 79 12.01 -10.73 -19.38
CA ASN A 79 13.29 -10.86 -20.04
C ASN A 79 14.18 -9.67 -19.69
N ASP A 80 13.67 -8.44 -19.61
CA ASP A 80 14.54 -7.26 -19.63
C ASP A 80 14.50 -6.40 -18.38
N PHE A 81 13.48 -6.53 -17.52
CA PHE A 81 13.31 -5.67 -16.34
C PHE A 81 13.24 -6.41 -15.00
N TYR A 82 12.76 -7.66 -14.94
CA TYR A 82 12.43 -8.30 -13.67
C TYR A 82 13.66 -8.70 -12.85
N VAL A 83 14.02 -7.83 -11.90
CA VAL A 83 15.24 -7.94 -11.07
C VAL A 83 15.26 -9.08 -10.06
N ASN A 84 14.10 -9.63 -9.72
CA ASN A 84 13.99 -10.63 -8.66
C ASN A 84 14.03 -12.08 -9.17
N ARG A 85 14.12 -12.30 -10.49
CA ARG A 85 14.05 -13.63 -11.13
C ARG A 85 14.93 -14.69 -10.45
N LEU A 86 16.24 -14.44 -10.34
CA LEU A 86 17.18 -15.44 -9.80
C LEU A 86 16.85 -15.82 -8.36
N GLN A 87 16.44 -14.84 -7.55
CA GLN A 87 15.98 -15.10 -6.20
C GLN A 87 14.71 -15.96 -6.20
N LYS A 88 13.73 -15.67 -7.07
CA LYS A 88 12.49 -16.47 -7.15
C LYS A 88 12.72 -17.91 -7.65
N ILE A 89 13.74 -18.15 -8.48
CA ILE A 89 14.16 -19.51 -8.85
C ILE A 89 14.64 -20.27 -7.60
N THR A 90 15.43 -19.63 -6.75
CA THR A 90 15.91 -20.22 -5.50
C THR A 90 14.78 -20.42 -4.48
N ASP A 91 13.94 -19.40 -4.28
CA ASP A 91 12.94 -19.37 -3.22
C ASP A 91 11.71 -20.25 -3.55
N TYR A 92 11.34 -20.36 -4.83
CA TYR A 92 10.08 -20.98 -5.26
C TYR A 92 10.20 -21.98 -6.40
N HIS A 93 11.41 -22.27 -6.90
CA HIS A 93 11.63 -23.15 -8.06
C HIS A 93 10.83 -22.74 -9.30
N TYR A 94 10.60 -21.43 -9.44
CA TYR A 94 9.80 -20.86 -10.52
C TYR A 94 10.62 -19.88 -11.35
N ASP A 95 10.75 -20.14 -12.65
CA ASP A 95 11.45 -19.27 -13.59
C ASP A 95 10.45 -18.55 -14.51
N ALA A 96 10.11 -17.32 -14.12
CA ALA A 96 9.15 -16.50 -14.87
C ALA A 96 9.62 -16.14 -16.28
N LEU A 97 10.94 -16.04 -16.53
CA LEU A 97 11.47 -15.81 -17.88
C LEU A 97 11.14 -16.99 -18.78
N ARG A 98 11.36 -18.22 -18.28
CA ARG A 98 11.02 -19.43 -19.03
C ARG A 98 9.53 -19.52 -19.31
N GLU A 99 8.68 -19.26 -18.31
CA GLU A 99 7.23 -19.36 -18.48
C GLU A 99 6.66 -18.25 -19.36
N ALA A 100 7.15 -17.00 -19.26
CA ALA A 100 6.78 -15.90 -20.16
C ALA A 100 7.12 -16.20 -21.61
N ASN A 101 8.25 -16.87 -21.87
CA ASN A 101 8.67 -17.23 -23.23
C ASN A 101 7.83 -18.34 -23.88
N LYS A 102 7.03 -19.09 -23.11
CA LYS A 102 6.06 -20.07 -23.64
C LYS A 102 4.78 -19.44 -24.21
N LEU A 103 4.48 -18.20 -23.83
CA LEU A 103 3.31 -17.48 -24.35
C LEU A 103 3.45 -17.28 -25.87
N ASN A 104 2.38 -17.60 -26.60
CA ASN A 104 2.36 -17.56 -28.06
C ASN A 104 0.96 -17.20 -28.59
N ILE A 105 0.91 -16.78 -29.85
CA ILE A 105 -0.29 -16.22 -30.49
C ILE A 105 -1.41 -17.25 -30.72
N ASN A 106 -1.07 -18.55 -30.74
CA ASN A 106 -2.03 -19.63 -30.99
C ASN A 106 -2.88 -19.97 -29.76
N MET A 107 -2.50 -19.49 -28.57
CA MET A 107 -3.31 -19.65 -27.36
C MET A 107 -4.68 -18.99 -27.54
N SER A 108 -5.72 -19.62 -26.99
CA SER A 108 -7.02 -18.95 -26.87
C SER A 108 -6.91 -17.71 -25.97
N SER A 109 -7.81 -16.74 -26.11
CA SER A 109 -7.79 -15.52 -25.29
C SER A 109 -7.87 -15.85 -23.79
N ASN A 110 -8.70 -16.83 -23.44
CA ASN A 110 -8.86 -17.33 -22.09
C ASN A 110 -7.56 -17.95 -21.55
N GLU A 111 -6.95 -18.85 -22.32
CA GLU A 111 -5.68 -19.49 -21.96
C GLU A 111 -4.56 -18.47 -21.80
N LEU A 112 -4.40 -17.55 -22.76
CA LEU A 112 -3.34 -16.55 -22.73
C LEU A 112 -3.45 -15.64 -21.48
N LEU A 113 -4.65 -15.15 -21.17
CA LEU A 113 -4.89 -14.29 -20.01
C LEU A 113 -4.63 -15.04 -18.70
N ARG A 114 -5.07 -16.30 -18.58
CA ARG A 114 -4.85 -17.12 -17.38
C ARG A 114 -3.40 -17.51 -17.19
N ASN A 115 -2.71 -17.89 -18.26
CA ASN A 115 -1.28 -18.19 -18.24
C ASN A 115 -0.48 -16.94 -17.87
N THR A 116 -0.86 -15.77 -18.39
CA THR A 116 -0.27 -14.50 -18.00
C THR A 116 -0.45 -14.26 -16.50
N MET A 117 -1.68 -14.29 -15.98
CA MET A 117 -1.93 -14.12 -14.54
C MET A 117 -1.14 -15.12 -13.69
N SER A 118 -1.11 -16.39 -14.10
CA SER A 118 -0.35 -17.45 -13.42
C SER A 118 1.13 -17.12 -13.28
N ILE A 119 1.76 -16.52 -14.29
CA ILE A 119 3.16 -16.09 -14.22
C ILE A 119 3.34 -15.04 -13.11
N PHE A 120 2.52 -14.00 -13.10
CA PHE A 120 2.60 -12.92 -12.12
C PHE A 120 2.24 -13.35 -10.70
N MET A 121 1.39 -14.38 -10.54
CA MET A 121 1.04 -14.90 -9.22
C MET A 121 2.12 -15.83 -8.65
N ASN A 122 2.72 -16.68 -9.50
CA ASN A 122 3.70 -17.69 -9.06
C ASN A 122 5.08 -17.11 -8.69
N ILE A 123 5.44 -15.92 -9.19
CA ILE A 123 6.65 -15.23 -8.74
C ILE A 123 6.57 -14.73 -7.30
N ARG A 124 5.36 -14.63 -6.73
CA ARG A 124 5.14 -14.21 -5.33
C ARG A 124 5.89 -12.89 -5.04
N ASP A 125 5.59 -11.88 -5.83
CA ASP A 125 6.20 -10.56 -5.75
C ASP A 125 5.09 -9.52 -5.63
N LEU A 126 5.20 -8.64 -4.63
CA LEU A 126 4.16 -7.66 -4.34
C LEU A 126 4.27 -6.41 -5.22
N HIS A 127 5.43 -6.15 -5.83
CA HIS A 127 5.64 -5.01 -6.75
C HIS A 127 5.36 -5.39 -8.20
N THR A 128 5.38 -6.68 -8.53
CA THR A 128 5.12 -7.20 -9.87
C THR A 128 3.73 -7.85 -9.94
N GLY A 129 2.91 -7.49 -10.93
CA GLY A 129 1.53 -7.94 -11.00
C GLY A 129 0.85 -7.64 -12.33
N PHE A 130 -0.18 -8.42 -12.65
CA PHE A 130 -1.04 -8.23 -13.82
C PHE A 130 -2.48 -8.01 -13.35
N LYS A 131 -3.21 -7.13 -14.04
CA LYS A 131 -4.65 -6.95 -13.88
C LYS A 131 -5.34 -7.43 -15.14
N TYR A 132 -6.31 -8.33 -14.99
CA TYR A 132 -7.18 -8.78 -16.08
C TYR A 132 -7.85 -7.58 -16.79
N PRO A 133 -8.19 -7.74 -18.08
CA PRO A 133 -8.92 -6.73 -18.84
C PRO A 133 -10.39 -6.59 -18.41
N LEU A 134 -11.07 -5.59 -18.97
CA LEU A 134 -12.54 -5.47 -18.89
C LEU A 134 -13.23 -6.64 -19.62
N PRO A 135 -14.38 -7.16 -19.14
CA PRO A 135 -15.14 -6.70 -17.97
C PRO A 135 -14.70 -7.33 -16.64
N ALA A 136 -13.89 -8.38 -16.63
CA ALA A 136 -13.41 -9.09 -15.43
C ALA A 136 -12.94 -8.15 -14.31
N ARG A 137 -12.12 -7.14 -14.66
CA ARG A 137 -11.59 -6.12 -13.75
C ARG A 137 -12.64 -5.36 -12.93
N CYS A 138 -13.89 -5.33 -13.39
CA CYS A 138 -14.94 -4.48 -12.82
C CYS A 138 -15.90 -5.20 -11.88
N VAL A 139 -15.60 -6.43 -11.49
CA VAL A 139 -16.44 -7.22 -10.59
C VAL A 139 -15.70 -7.44 -9.27
N ILE A 140 -16.31 -7.04 -8.16
CA ILE A 140 -15.84 -7.38 -6.81
C ILE A 140 -16.80 -8.40 -6.23
N GLY A 141 -16.29 -9.57 -5.85
CA GLY A 141 -17.08 -10.60 -5.20
C GLY A 141 -16.76 -10.69 -3.71
N GLY A 142 -17.75 -10.93 -2.86
CA GLY A 142 -17.48 -11.09 -1.44
C GLY A 142 -18.69 -11.25 -0.55
N PHE A 143 -18.44 -11.20 0.75
CA PHE A 143 -19.46 -11.25 1.80
C PHE A 143 -19.13 -10.25 2.92
N PRO A 144 -20.10 -9.58 3.55
CA PRO A 144 -19.88 -8.48 4.50
C PRO A 144 -19.36 -8.92 5.89
N LEU A 145 -18.31 -9.74 5.93
CA LEU A 145 -17.58 -10.11 7.14
C LEU A 145 -16.09 -9.79 6.98
N LYS A 146 -15.50 -9.29 8.06
CA LYS A 146 -14.06 -9.20 8.24
C LYS A 146 -13.62 -10.21 9.28
N VAL A 147 -12.49 -10.83 9.02
CA VAL A 147 -11.85 -11.80 9.91
C VAL A 147 -10.41 -11.40 10.14
N ASP A 148 -9.91 -11.75 11.32
CA ASP A 148 -8.51 -11.55 11.69
C ASP A 148 -7.99 -12.79 12.41
N LEU A 149 -6.68 -12.98 12.38
CA LEU A 149 -6.03 -14.02 13.15
C LEU A 149 -5.83 -13.53 14.58
N SER A 150 -6.22 -14.37 15.54
CA SER A 150 -5.93 -14.17 16.95
C SER A 150 -5.18 -15.36 17.51
N TYR A 151 -4.44 -15.13 18.59
CA TYR A 151 -3.61 -16.13 19.24
C TYR A 151 -3.92 -16.18 20.74
N ASP A 152 -3.58 -17.29 21.39
CA ASP A 152 -3.55 -17.33 22.85
C ASP A 152 -2.45 -16.43 23.43
N ILE A 153 -2.43 -16.28 24.75
CA ILE A 153 -1.44 -15.43 25.45
C ILE A 153 0.02 -15.84 25.18
N ASN A 154 0.24 -17.10 24.78
CA ASN A 154 1.54 -17.66 24.46
C ASN A 154 1.90 -17.53 22.97
N GLY A 155 1.00 -17.01 22.13
CA GLY A 155 1.20 -16.85 20.69
C GLY A 155 1.20 -18.16 19.90
N LYS A 156 0.65 -19.26 20.44
CA LYS A 156 0.72 -20.61 19.85
C LYS A 156 -0.57 -21.04 19.16
N ASN A 157 -1.70 -20.84 19.82
CA ASN A 157 -2.99 -21.33 19.34
C ASN A 157 -3.66 -20.30 18.43
N GLU A 158 -3.43 -20.43 17.12
CA GLU A 158 -4.01 -19.58 16.09
C GLU A 158 -5.50 -19.85 15.86
N LYS A 159 -6.30 -18.79 15.75
CA LYS A 159 -7.73 -18.83 15.48
C LYS A 159 -8.11 -17.78 14.44
N LEU A 160 -9.03 -18.12 13.54
CA LEU A 160 -9.65 -17.15 12.63
C LEU A 160 -10.96 -16.68 13.28
N ILE A 161 -11.02 -15.41 13.71
CA ILE A 161 -12.19 -14.86 14.40
C ILE A 161 -12.90 -13.82 13.55
N ILE A 162 -14.21 -13.68 13.74
CA ILE A 162 -14.99 -12.57 13.18
C ILE A 162 -14.60 -11.29 13.93
N SER A 163 -13.91 -10.38 13.24
CA SER A 163 -13.44 -9.11 13.81
C SER A 163 -14.38 -7.94 13.51
N LYS A 164 -15.15 -8.02 12.41
CA LYS A 164 -16.13 -6.99 12.07
C LYS A 164 -17.28 -7.55 11.22
N LYS A 165 -18.50 -7.08 11.52
CA LYS A 165 -19.68 -7.21 10.65
C LYS A 165 -19.81 -5.93 9.85
N LEU A 166 -19.61 -6.02 8.53
CA LEU A 166 -19.56 -4.84 7.66
C LEU A 166 -20.96 -4.27 7.38
N ALA A 167 -22.00 -5.12 7.31
CA ALA A 167 -23.37 -4.68 7.14
C ALA A 167 -24.02 -4.41 8.51
N ALA A 168 -24.33 -3.16 8.81
CA ALA A 168 -25.09 -2.80 10.02
C ALA A 168 -26.51 -3.39 10.00
N ILE A 169 -27.14 -3.40 8.82
CA ILE A 169 -28.44 -4.02 8.56
C ILE A 169 -28.26 -4.94 7.35
N PRO A 170 -28.32 -6.28 7.52
CA PRO A 170 -28.24 -7.20 6.38
C PRO A 170 -29.46 -7.03 5.47
N ASN A 171 -29.28 -7.22 4.17
CA ASN A 171 -30.34 -7.13 3.18
C ASN A 171 -30.10 -8.18 2.07
N PHE A 172 -30.02 -9.45 2.51
CA PHE A 172 -29.94 -10.61 1.63
C PHE A 172 -31.33 -10.96 1.10
N ASP A 173 -31.39 -11.57 -0.09
CA ASP A 173 -32.66 -11.93 -0.73
C ASP A 173 -33.43 -13.01 0.06
N ASP A 174 -32.73 -13.93 0.74
CA ASP A 174 -33.32 -14.91 1.64
C ASP A 174 -33.42 -14.34 3.08
N PRO A 175 -34.62 -14.25 3.68
CA PRO A 175 -34.81 -13.83 5.07
C PRO A 175 -33.99 -14.63 6.08
N ASN A 176 -33.76 -15.93 5.85
CA ASN A 176 -32.95 -16.77 6.73
C ASN A 176 -31.47 -16.36 6.71
N ASP A 177 -30.95 -15.92 5.57
CA ASP A 177 -29.57 -15.40 5.48
C ASP A 177 -29.40 -14.14 6.34
N ASN A 178 -30.45 -13.30 6.43
CA ASN A 178 -30.46 -12.14 7.32
C ASN A 178 -30.47 -12.54 8.80
N LEU A 179 -31.29 -13.52 9.19
CA LEU A 179 -31.32 -14.05 10.56
C LEU A 179 -29.98 -14.68 10.95
N ASN A 180 -29.42 -15.52 10.07
CA ASN A 180 -28.12 -16.17 10.27
C ASN A 180 -26.99 -15.15 10.41
N TYR A 181 -26.97 -14.11 9.58
CA TYR A 181 -25.99 -13.04 9.70
C TYR A 181 -26.11 -12.28 11.02
N ASN A 182 -27.34 -12.05 11.49
CA ASN A 182 -27.59 -11.39 12.78
C ASN A 182 -27.15 -12.25 13.97
N ASP A 183 -27.27 -13.58 13.90
CA ASP A 183 -26.80 -14.51 14.94
C ASP A 183 -25.27 -14.52 15.10
N LEU A 184 -24.50 -14.20 14.06
CA LEU A 184 -23.03 -14.07 14.15
C LEU A 184 -22.62 -12.92 15.08
N GLN A 185 -21.62 -13.18 15.92
CA GLN A 185 -21.06 -12.23 16.89
C GLN A 185 -19.58 -11.96 16.59
N LEU A 186 -19.08 -10.81 17.04
CA LEU A 186 -17.64 -10.57 17.07
C LEU A 186 -16.98 -11.60 18.00
N ASN A 187 -15.74 -11.97 17.72
CA ASN A 187 -14.98 -13.01 18.42
C ASN A 187 -15.43 -14.46 18.16
N ASP A 188 -16.51 -14.69 17.42
CA ASP A 188 -16.86 -16.04 16.97
C ASP A 188 -15.72 -16.64 16.13
N GLU A 189 -15.37 -17.89 16.38
CA GLU A 189 -14.24 -18.58 15.75
C GLU A 189 -14.74 -19.40 14.55
N ILE A 190 -14.20 -19.14 13.36
CA ILE A 190 -14.49 -19.92 12.15
C ILE A 190 -13.58 -21.15 12.14
N LEU A 191 -14.17 -22.34 12.10
CA LEU A 191 -13.46 -23.62 12.13
C LEU A 191 -13.20 -24.18 10.74
N SER A 192 -14.19 -24.07 9.85
CA SER A 192 -14.12 -24.56 8.47
C SER A 192 -14.97 -23.73 7.53
N ILE A 193 -14.70 -23.88 6.23
CA ILE A 193 -15.46 -23.26 5.15
C ILE A 193 -15.60 -24.25 3.99
N SER A 194 -16.79 -24.31 3.38
CA SER A 194 -17.03 -24.92 2.08
C SER A 194 -17.16 -23.83 1.01
N ASN A 195 -16.80 -24.14 -0.24
CA ASN A 195 -16.81 -23.17 -1.35
C ASN A 195 -16.13 -21.83 -0.99
N ILE A 196 -14.82 -21.88 -0.68
CA ILE A 196 -13.98 -20.68 -0.42
C ILE A 196 -13.94 -19.71 -1.62
N GLY A 197 -14.45 -20.12 -2.79
CA GLY A 197 -14.64 -19.21 -3.90
C GLY A 197 -13.38 -18.99 -4.74
N ILE A 198 -12.58 -20.06 -4.89
CA ILE A 198 -11.38 -20.10 -5.73
C ILE A 198 -11.66 -20.98 -6.93
N GLU A 199 -11.41 -20.47 -8.13
CA GLU A 199 -11.62 -21.23 -9.36
C GLU A 199 -10.70 -22.46 -9.45
N GLY A 200 -11.29 -23.61 -9.78
CA GLY A 200 -10.56 -24.87 -9.90
C GLY A 200 -10.30 -25.59 -8.57
N LEU A 201 -10.68 -24.99 -7.44
CA LEU A 201 -10.62 -25.63 -6.13
C LEU A 201 -11.94 -26.33 -5.79
N THR A 202 -11.90 -27.41 -5.01
CA THR A 202 -13.10 -28.10 -4.53
C THR A 202 -14.01 -27.17 -3.72
N THR A 203 -15.32 -27.40 -3.82
CA THR A 203 -16.33 -26.76 -2.98
C THR A 203 -16.55 -27.46 -1.65
N ASP A 204 -15.88 -28.58 -1.40
CA ASP A 204 -15.99 -29.34 -0.16
C ASP A 204 -15.57 -28.52 1.06
N GLU A 205 -16.08 -28.92 2.23
CA GLU A 205 -15.67 -28.34 3.50
C GLU A 205 -14.18 -28.58 3.76
N MET A 206 -13.46 -27.51 4.13
CA MET A 206 -12.07 -27.59 4.56
C MET A 206 -11.82 -26.77 5.83
N PRO A 207 -10.90 -27.21 6.71
CA PRO A 207 -10.45 -26.42 7.86
C PRO A 207 -9.89 -25.05 7.44
N VAL A 208 -10.12 -24.01 8.24
CA VAL A 208 -9.69 -22.64 7.92
C VAL A 208 -8.19 -22.50 7.64
N LYS A 209 -7.35 -23.27 8.32
CA LYS A 209 -5.90 -23.28 8.08
C LYS A 209 -5.55 -23.74 6.65
N ILE A 210 -6.28 -24.71 6.12
CA ILE A 210 -6.12 -25.19 4.74
C ILE A 210 -6.67 -24.13 3.78
N ALA A 211 -7.87 -23.59 4.06
CA ALA A 211 -8.47 -22.54 3.23
C ALA A 211 -7.57 -21.30 3.08
N ILE A 212 -6.95 -20.84 4.17
CA ILE A 212 -6.00 -19.72 4.17
C ILE A 212 -4.78 -20.04 3.29
N ASN A 213 -4.22 -21.26 3.40
CA ASN A 213 -3.06 -21.64 2.59
C ASN A 213 -3.41 -21.81 1.11
N GLU A 214 -4.58 -22.34 0.77
CA GLU A 214 -5.04 -22.45 -0.61
C GLU A 214 -5.28 -21.07 -1.22
N LEU A 215 -5.98 -20.18 -0.49
CA LEU A 215 -6.15 -18.79 -0.91
C LEU A 215 -4.80 -18.07 -1.06
N GLY A 216 -3.84 -18.38 -0.20
CA GLY A 216 -2.48 -17.86 -0.22
C GLY A 216 -1.73 -18.05 -1.53
N LYS A 217 -2.01 -19.11 -2.27
CA LYS A 217 -1.42 -19.36 -3.60
C LYS A 217 -1.89 -18.35 -4.65
N TYR A 218 -3.02 -17.70 -4.39
CA TYR A 218 -3.69 -16.75 -5.28
C TYR A 218 -3.74 -15.33 -4.69
N THR A 219 -3.18 -15.11 -3.51
CA THR A 219 -2.92 -13.76 -3.00
C THR A 219 -1.45 -13.44 -3.17
N ARG A 220 -1.15 -12.20 -3.56
CA ARG A 220 0.21 -11.73 -3.70
C ARG A 220 0.90 -11.71 -2.32
N GLY A 221 2.21 -11.95 -2.26
CA GLY A 221 2.96 -11.91 -0.99
C GLY A 221 4.40 -12.37 -1.20
N ALA A 222 5.38 -11.61 -0.71
CA ALA A 222 6.80 -11.91 -0.92
C ALA A 222 7.37 -12.95 0.08
N ASN A 223 6.70 -13.16 1.21
CA ASN A 223 7.03 -14.17 2.22
C ASN A 223 5.79 -14.80 2.84
N GLU A 224 6.03 -15.74 3.76
CA GLU A 224 4.99 -16.49 4.45
C GLU A 224 3.98 -15.63 5.21
N ASP A 225 4.47 -14.61 5.92
CA ASP A 225 3.60 -13.72 6.69
C ASP A 225 2.79 -12.79 5.77
N ALA A 226 3.39 -12.31 4.68
CA ALA A 226 2.76 -11.41 3.72
C ALA A 226 1.63 -12.10 2.94
N TYR A 227 1.83 -13.35 2.48
CA TYR A 227 0.77 -14.10 1.81
C TYR A 227 -0.36 -14.41 2.80
N LYS A 228 -0.02 -14.85 4.02
CA LYS A 228 -1.00 -15.28 5.01
C LYS A 228 -1.91 -14.14 5.45
N THR A 229 -1.33 -12.97 5.74
CA THR A 229 -2.10 -11.78 6.09
C THR A 229 -3.05 -11.37 4.97
N ARG A 230 -2.59 -11.37 3.71
CA ARG A 230 -3.44 -11.03 2.56
C ARG A 230 -4.52 -12.08 2.29
N SER A 231 -4.24 -13.36 2.55
CA SER A 231 -5.25 -14.42 2.49
C SER A 231 -6.37 -14.18 3.49
N VAL A 232 -6.04 -13.78 4.71
CA VAL A 232 -7.02 -13.48 5.77
C VAL A 232 -7.83 -12.22 5.41
N GLN A 233 -7.18 -11.17 4.92
CA GLN A 233 -7.87 -9.96 4.44
C GLN A 233 -8.84 -10.25 3.28
N ASN A 234 -8.49 -11.19 2.41
CA ASN A 234 -9.31 -11.59 1.26
C ASN A 234 -10.18 -12.83 1.53
N PHE A 235 -10.30 -13.29 2.78
CA PHE A 235 -11.00 -14.54 3.10
C PHE A 235 -12.48 -14.51 2.66
N PHE A 236 -13.11 -13.34 2.69
CA PHE A 236 -14.46 -13.08 2.19
C PHE A 236 -14.50 -12.06 1.04
N SER A 237 -13.39 -11.81 0.35
CA SER A 237 -13.33 -10.84 -0.76
C SER A 237 -12.43 -11.29 -1.91
N ARG A 238 -12.90 -11.09 -3.14
CA ARG A 238 -12.17 -11.36 -4.37
C ARG A 238 -12.32 -10.19 -5.30
N ASN A 239 -11.19 -9.67 -5.77
CA ASN A 239 -11.15 -8.64 -6.77
C ASN A 239 -11.03 -9.28 -8.17
N GLY A 240 -12.02 -9.01 -9.03
CA GLY A 240 -12.12 -9.53 -10.39
C GLY A 240 -10.94 -9.18 -11.30
N ALA A 241 -10.16 -8.17 -10.93
CA ALA A 241 -8.91 -7.81 -11.62
C ALA A 241 -7.84 -8.89 -11.50
N TYR A 242 -7.89 -9.75 -10.48
CA TYR A 242 -6.83 -10.74 -10.21
C TYR A 242 -7.34 -12.18 -10.28
N LEU A 243 -8.60 -12.41 -9.90
CA LEU A 243 -9.19 -13.74 -9.79
C LEU A 243 -10.64 -13.74 -10.24
N LYS A 244 -11.14 -14.90 -10.67
CA LYS A 244 -12.57 -15.08 -10.86
C LYS A 244 -13.31 -14.85 -9.53
N THR A 245 -14.36 -14.05 -9.57
CA THR A 245 -15.19 -13.79 -8.38
C THR A 245 -16.02 -15.02 -8.02
N PRO A 246 -16.25 -15.26 -6.72
CA PRO A 246 -16.98 -16.44 -6.26
C PRO A 246 -18.47 -16.37 -6.57
N GLU A 247 -19.09 -17.53 -6.73
CA GLU A 247 -20.52 -17.69 -7.04
C GLU A 247 -21.15 -18.78 -6.14
N GLY A 248 -22.48 -18.79 -6.06
CA GLY A 248 -23.24 -19.74 -5.25
C GLY A 248 -23.28 -19.39 -3.77
N LYS A 249 -23.49 -20.40 -2.92
CA LYS A 249 -23.43 -20.27 -1.45
C LYS A 249 -22.14 -20.89 -0.92
N PHE A 250 -21.61 -20.34 0.15
CA PHE A 250 -20.56 -20.93 0.98
C PHE A 250 -21.14 -21.29 2.35
N THR A 251 -20.57 -22.29 3.01
CA THR A 251 -20.97 -22.68 4.36
C THR A 251 -19.79 -22.53 5.31
N ILE A 252 -20.02 -22.02 6.51
CA ILE A 252 -19.02 -21.93 7.58
C ILE A 252 -19.49 -22.65 8.83
N LYS A 253 -18.59 -23.41 9.48
CA LYS A 253 -18.80 -23.87 10.85
C LYS A 253 -18.13 -22.89 11.81
N VAL A 254 -18.90 -22.44 12.78
CA VAL A 254 -18.52 -21.37 13.69
C VAL A 254 -18.70 -21.85 15.12
N LYS A 255 -17.66 -21.70 15.92
CA LYS A 255 -17.73 -21.87 17.37
C LYS A 255 -18.10 -20.53 18.00
N LYS A 256 -19.25 -20.50 18.69
CA LYS A 256 -19.80 -19.31 19.34
C LYS A 256 -18.93 -18.87 20.50
N SER A 257 -18.63 -17.57 20.54
CA SER A 257 -17.85 -16.96 21.61
C SER A 257 -18.61 -16.91 22.95
N SER A 258 -19.95 -16.91 22.92
CA SER A 258 -20.81 -16.81 24.10
C SER A 258 -20.87 -18.08 24.95
N ASP A 259 -20.98 -19.25 24.31
CA ASP A 259 -21.25 -20.53 24.99
C ASP A 259 -20.39 -21.69 24.47
N GLY A 260 -19.55 -21.46 23.46
CA GLY A 260 -18.69 -22.49 22.86
C GLY A 260 -19.42 -23.49 21.96
N SER A 261 -20.73 -23.33 21.73
CA SER A 261 -21.51 -24.17 20.81
C SER A 261 -21.00 -24.04 19.38
N ILE A 262 -21.13 -25.12 18.60
CA ILE A 262 -20.75 -25.10 17.17
C ILE A 262 -22.04 -25.03 16.36
N LYS A 263 -22.12 -24.00 15.50
CA LYS A 263 -23.22 -23.78 14.57
C LYS A 263 -22.70 -23.74 13.14
N GLU A 264 -23.57 -24.10 12.21
CA GLU A 264 -23.29 -24.06 10.78
C GLU A 264 -24.18 -23.00 10.12
N TYR A 265 -23.57 -22.17 9.26
CA TYR A 265 -24.28 -21.13 8.52
C TYR A 265 -23.94 -21.21 7.04
N SER A 266 -24.95 -21.06 6.18
CA SER A 266 -24.79 -20.99 4.73
C SER A 266 -25.19 -19.61 4.23
N PHE A 267 -24.36 -18.99 3.41
CA PHE A 267 -24.55 -17.63 2.91
C PHE A 267 -24.25 -17.51 1.41
N PRO A 268 -24.95 -16.61 0.68
CA PRO A 268 -24.67 -16.38 -0.73
C PRO A 268 -23.43 -15.49 -0.90
N TRP A 269 -22.58 -15.84 -1.86
CA TRP A 269 -21.60 -14.90 -2.38
C TRP A 269 -22.32 -13.74 -3.08
N GLN A 270 -21.85 -12.52 -2.87
CA GLN A 270 -22.40 -11.31 -3.46
C GLN A 270 -21.41 -10.72 -4.46
N SER A 271 -21.93 -10.03 -5.48
CA SER A 271 -21.14 -9.36 -6.51
C SER A 271 -21.49 -7.89 -6.61
N TYR A 272 -20.47 -7.07 -6.74
CA TYR A 272 -20.51 -5.62 -6.76
C TYR A 272 -19.76 -5.09 -7.98
N LYS A 273 -20.20 -3.93 -8.48
CA LYS A 273 -19.48 -3.23 -9.54
C LYS A 273 -18.34 -2.45 -8.90
N SER A 274 -17.12 -2.67 -9.38
CA SER A 274 -15.95 -1.90 -8.95
C SER A 274 -16.18 -0.40 -9.15
N ALA A 275 -15.78 0.39 -8.15
CA ALA A 275 -15.80 1.84 -8.20
C ALA A 275 -14.62 2.43 -9.01
N ALA A 276 -13.68 1.60 -9.48
CA ALA A 276 -12.54 2.06 -10.27
C ALA A 276 -13.00 2.89 -11.48
N ASP A 277 -12.29 3.99 -11.76
CA ASP A 277 -12.68 4.93 -12.84
C ASP A 277 -12.86 4.24 -14.20
N ILE A 278 -12.06 3.23 -14.51
CA ILE A 278 -12.14 2.47 -15.76
C ILE A 278 -13.45 1.66 -15.90
N CYS A 279 -14.13 1.39 -14.79
CA CYS A 279 -15.39 0.65 -14.73
C CYS A 279 -16.63 1.56 -14.87
N ASN A 280 -16.46 2.88 -14.79
CA ASN A 280 -17.54 3.86 -14.81
C ASN A 280 -17.61 4.57 -16.16
N THR A 281 -18.38 3.98 -17.09
CA THR A 281 -18.60 4.48 -18.47
C THR A 281 -19.26 5.86 -18.56
N ASN A 282 -19.82 6.40 -17.46
CA ASN A 282 -20.48 7.71 -17.43
C ASN A 282 -19.56 8.90 -17.12
N LYS A 283 -18.29 8.69 -16.73
CA LYS A 283 -17.25 9.75 -16.82
C LYS A 283 -16.74 9.80 -18.27
N SER A 284 -17.65 10.11 -19.19
CA SER A 284 -17.37 10.16 -20.62
C SER A 284 -16.59 11.44 -20.95
N THR A 285 -15.37 11.23 -21.46
CA THR A 285 -14.73 11.91 -22.60
C THR A 285 -14.51 13.44 -22.63
N LYS A 286 -15.22 14.29 -21.88
CA LYS A 286 -14.99 15.75 -21.91
C LYS A 286 -13.84 16.24 -21.02
N GLU A 287 -13.62 15.63 -19.86
CA GLU A 287 -12.49 16.02 -19.00
C GLU A 287 -11.15 15.40 -19.42
N LYS A 288 -11.16 14.22 -20.05
CA LYS A 288 -9.92 13.54 -20.46
C LYS A 288 -9.27 14.15 -21.71
N PHE A 289 -10.05 14.65 -22.67
CA PHE A 289 -9.48 15.29 -23.88
C PHE A 289 -8.92 16.69 -23.61
N ASN A 290 -9.49 17.45 -22.66
CA ASN A 290 -8.91 18.74 -22.25
C ASN A 290 -7.66 18.56 -21.38
N ASN A 291 -7.57 17.47 -20.58
CA ASN A 291 -6.35 17.19 -19.83
C ASN A 291 -5.21 16.66 -20.71
N PHE A 292 -5.45 15.91 -21.79
CA PHE A 292 -4.37 15.45 -22.66
C PHE A 292 -3.58 16.60 -23.32
N ASN A 293 -4.26 17.71 -23.65
CA ASN A 293 -3.59 18.90 -24.19
C ASN A 293 -2.96 19.78 -23.11
N ASN A 294 -3.46 19.76 -21.86
CA ASN A 294 -2.83 20.47 -20.73
C ASN A 294 -1.68 19.69 -20.06
N ILE A 295 -1.61 18.36 -20.22
CA ILE A 295 -0.51 17.50 -19.74
C ILE A 295 0.79 17.76 -20.53
N MET A 296 0.73 18.38 -21.71
CA MET A 296 1.95 18.71 -22.45
C MET A 296 2.82 19.78 -21.78
N ASN A 297 2.32 20.54 -20.79
CA ASN A 297 2.97 21.79 -20.43
C ASN A 297 3.32 22.04 -18.96
N ASN A 298 2.97 21.22 -17.97
CA ASN A 298 3.47 21.41 -16.60
C ASN A 298 3.34 20.13 -15.76
N SER A 299 4.41 19.75 -15.04
CA SER A 299 4.60 18.54 -14.21
C SER A 299 5.03 17.28 -14.98
N LEU A 300 6.29 16.88 -14.77
CA LEU A 300 7.07 16.10 -15.73
C LEU A 300 7.49 14.70 -15.27
N PHE A 301 6.75 14.11 -14.34
CA PHE A 301 6.96 12.73 -13.94
C PHE A 301 5.61 12.02 -13.78
N TYR A 302 5.43 10.93 -14.51
CA TYR A 302 4.33 9.96 -14.58
C TYR A 302 3.30 9.93 -13.44
N LYS A 303 2.04 9.55 -13.77
CA LYS A 303 1.00 9.19 -12.79
C LYS A 303 1.33 7.92 -12.01
N LEU A 304 2.33 8.00 -11.14
CA LEU A 304 2.71 6.91 -10.26
C LEU A 304 1.55 6.59 -9.32
N ASN A 305 0.96 5.41 -9.49
CA ASN A 305 0.04 4.89 -8.50
C ASN A 305 0.83 4.39 -7.29
N LYS A 306 1.06 5.28 -6.32
CA LYS A 306 1.78 4.99 -5.07
C LYS A 306 0.95 4.21 -4.05
N THR A 307 -0.32 3.91 -4.35
CA THR A 307 -1.18 3.12 -3.47
C THR A 307 -1.30 1.67 -3.96
N ASN A 308 -1.03 0.72 -3.05
CA ASN A 308 -1.25 -0.71 -3.27
C ASN A 308 -2.58 -1.19 -2.68
N GLN A 309 -3.47 -0.28 -2.30
CA GLN A 309 -4.77 -0.66 -1.75
C GLN A 309 -5.65 -1.20 -2.88
N GLU A 310 -5.95 -2.48 -2.80
CA GLU A 310 -6.89 -3.15 -3.70
C GLU A 310 -8.31 -2.94 -3.17
N GLU A 311 -9.24 -2.63 -4.08
CA GLU A 311 -10.65 -2.55 -3.74
C GLU A 311 -11.14 -3.92 -3.24
N SER A 312 -11.89 -3.90 -2.15
CA SER A 312 -12.42 -5.07 -1.46
C SER A 312 -13.90 -4.89 -1.13
N ILE A 313 -14.52 -5.95 -0.60
CA ILE A 313 -15.91 -5.89 -0.14
C ILE A 313 -16.12 -4.82 0.93
N GLU A 314 -15.12 -4.55 1.76
CA GLU A 314 -15.22 -3.56 2.85
C GLU A 314 -15.53 -2.15 2.31
N ASN A 315 -15.03 -1.79 1.12
CA ASN A 315 -15.26 -0.48 0.50
C ASN A 315 -16.74 -0.18 0.19
N PHE A 316 -17.59 -1.21 0.06
CA PHE A 316 -19.03 -1.05 -0.23
C PHE A 316 -19.90 -0.85 1.03
N TYR A 317 -19.31 -1.02 2.21
CA TYR A 317 -20.03 -1.00 3.49
C TYR A 317 -19.50 0.02 4.48
N GLN A 318 -18.28 0.53 4.28
CA GLN A 318 -17.81 1.67 5.05
C GLN A 318 -18.76 2.86 4.80
N SER A 319 -19.56 3.22 5.81
CA SER A 319 -20.05 4.59 5.90
C SER A 319 -18.83 5.49 5.92
N SER A 320 -18.94 6.68 5.36
CA SER A 320 -17.97 7.77 5.47
C SER A 320 -17.79 8.21 6.93
N ASN A 321 -17.40 7.31 7.82
CA ASN A 321 -17.06 7.60 9.19
C ASN A 321 -15.67 8.21 9.15
N THR A 322 -15.70 9.51 9.41
CA THR A 322 -14.62 10.47 9.61
C THR A 322 -13.73 10.09 10.80
N ALA A 323 -13.17 8.88 10.79
CA ALA A 323 -11.91 8.66 11.51
C ALA A 323 -10.87 9.57 10.83
N SER A 324 -10.16 10.36 11.63
CA SER A 324 -9.16 11.34 11.17
C SER A 324 -8.43 10.87 9.91
N SER A 325 -8.63 11.59 8.81
CA SER A 325 -7.97 11.36 7.52
C SER A 325 -6.48 11.71 7.56
N ALA A 326 -5.95 12.11 8.71
CA ALA A 326 -4.56 12.47 8.86
C ALA A 326 -3.66 11.25 8.64
N ASN A 327 -2.66 11.42 7.78
CA ASN A 327 -1.65 10.38 7.56
C ASN A 327 -0.85 10.09 8.85
N ILE A 328 -0.58 11.13 9.63
CA ILE A 328 0.13 11.05 10.92
C ILE A 328 -0.83 11.33 12.06
N THR A 329 -0.84 10.47 13.06
CA THR A 329 -1.49 10.72 14.34
C THR A 329 -0.50 10.56 15.48
N THR A 330 -0.52 11.48 16.43
CA THR A 330 0.35 11.48 17.60
C THR A 330 -0.47 11.48 18.87
N ARG A 331 -0.02 10.77 19.90
CA ARG A 331 -0.61 10.82 21.23
C ARG A 331 0.43 10.50 22.30
N ILE A 332 0.15 10.92 23.53
CA ILE A 332 0.89 10.48 24.70
C ILE A 332 0.10 9.33 25.35
N ALA A 333 0.77 8.20 25.55
CA ALA A 333 0.23 7.07 26.31
C ALA A 333 0.91 7.01 27.67
N GLU A 334 0.15 6.66 28.71
CA GLU A 334 0.65 6.49 30.07
C GLU A 334 0.72 5.01 30.42
N ARG A 335 1.81 4.60 31.08
CA ARG A 335 2.01 3.24 31.59
C ARG A 335 2.74 3.34 32.92
N GLY A 336 2.01 3.14 34.02
CA GLY A 336 2.52 3.42 35.36
C GLY A 336 2.78 4.91 35.55
N ASP A 337 3.96 5.27 36.03
CA ASP A 337 4.43 6.65 36.22
C ASP A 337 5.10 7.23 34.95
N LYS A 338 5.23 6.45 33.88
CA LYS A 338 5.92 6.83 32.65
C LYS A 338 4.96 7.21 31.52
N LYS A 339 5.43 8.11 30.66
CA LYS A 339 4.72 8.57 29.46
C LYS A 339 5.50 8.19 28.20
N PHE A 340 4.79 7.82 27.14
CA PHE A 340 5.37 7.39 25.86
C PHE A 340 4.72 8.16 24.72
N GLY A 341 5.54 8.62 23.77
CA GLY A 341 5.02 9.18 22.51
C GLY A 341 4.63 8.04 21.57
N ILE A 342 3.37 7.98 21.16
CA ILE A 342 2.91 7.05 20.12
C ILE A 342 2.72 7.86 18.85
N ILE A 343 3.40 7.44 17.77
CA ILE A 343 3.34 8.07 16.46
C ILE A 343 2.87 7.01 15.47
N ARG A 344 1.65 7.14 14.99
CA ARG A 344 1.11 6.26 13.94
C ARG A 344 1.24 6.95 12.59
N LEU A 345 1.81 6.24 11.63
CA LEU A 345 1.97 6.69 10.25
C LEU A 345 1.27 5.69 9.32
N ASN A 346 0.17 6.12 8.71
CA ASN A 346 -0.67 5.26 7.88
C ASN A 346 -0.03 4.92 6.54
N MET A 347 0.68 5.87 5.90
CA MET A 347 1.40 5.69 4.64
C MET A 347 2.66 6.57 4.61
N PHE A 348 3.65 6.21 3.78
CA PHE A 348 4.72 7.12 3.38
C PHE A 348 4.31 7.98 2.17
N LEU A 349 3.03 8.35 2.14
CA LEU A 349 2.43 9.19 1.13
C LEU A 349 1.72 10.34 1.87
N PRO A 350 2.16 11.59 1.69
CA PRO A 350 1.53 12.71 2.36
C PRO A 350 0.03 12.82 2.06
N SER A 351 -0.72 13.28 3.05
CA SER A 351 -2.15 13.52 2.96
C SER A 351 -2.52 14.78 2.15
N GLY A 352 -3.77 14.80 1.68
CA GLY A 352 -4.37 15.89 0.92
C GLY A 352 -4.27 15.73 -0.60
N ASP A 353 -4.95 16.62 -1.31
CA ASP A 353 -4.97 16.62 -2.77
C ASP A 353 -3.76 17.39 -3.32
N TYR A 354 -2.96 16.73 -4.15
CA TYR A 354 -1.87 17.32 -4.93
C TYR A 354 -1.55 16.44 -6.11
N ASP A 355 -0.88 17.04 -7.09
CA ASP A 355 -0.32 16.28 -8.19
C ASP A 355 0.87 15.47 -7.68
N LEU A 356 0.71 14.14 -7.59
CA LEU A 356 1.77 13.20 -7.19
C LEU A 356 2.99 13.25 -8.12
N ASN A 357 2.80 13.83 -9.29
CA ASN A 357 3.76 13.98 -10.38
C ASN A 357 4.62 15.24 -10.23
N ASP A 358 4.10 16.24 -9.51
CA ASP A 358 4.87 17.43 -9.16
C ASP A 358 5.74 17.07 -7.97
N TYR A 359 6.93 16.60 -8.29
CA TYR A 359 7.83 16.06 -7.30
C TYR A 359 8.23 17.13 -6.26
N LEU A 360 8.26 18.42 -6.61
CA LEU A 360 8.56 19.52 -5.70
C LEU A 360 7.41 19.74 -4.71
N VAL A 361 6.17 19.73 -5.18
CA VAL A 361 4.98 19.83 -4.31
C VAL A 361 4.90 18.62 -3.37
N ALA A 362 5.14 17.41 -3.90
CA ALA A 362 5.21 16.21 -3.09
C ALA A 362 6.34 16.29 -2.04
N ARG A 363 7.53 16.79 -2.40
CA ARG A 363 8.65 17.01 -1.47
C ARG A 363 8.27 17.96 -0.34
N GLU A 364 7.63 19.08 -0.66
CA GLU A 364 7.18 20.05 0.33
C GLU A 364 6.20 19.41 1.33
N LYS A 365 5.23 18.63 0.83
CA LYS A 365 4.27 17.93 1.69
C LYS A 365 4.93 16.87 2.57
N ILE A 366 5.91 16.12 2.05
CA ILE A 366 6.71 15.18 2.85
C ILE A 366 7.39 15.95 3.99
N ILE A 367 8.09 17.06 3.69
CA ILE A 367 8.77 17.90 4.68
C ILE A 367 7.79 18.41 5.75
N ASN A 368 6.62 18.88 5.34
CA ASN A 368 5.59 19.36 6.25
C ASN A 368 5.11 18.27 7.23
N GLU A 369 4.85 17.06 6.74
CA GLU A 369 4.45 15.94 7.59
C GLU A 369 5.58 15.44 8.51
N VAL A 370 6.83 15.41 8.04
CA VAL A 370 7.99 15.14 8.90
C VAL A 370 8.12 16.20 10.00
N ASN A 371 7.83 17.47 9.70
CA ASN A 371 7.84 18.53 10.71
C ASN A 371 6.75 18.35 11.78
N ILE A 372 5.60 17.73 11.48
CA ILE A 372 4.61 17.37 12.50
C ILE A 372 5.22 16.41 13.53
N ILE A 373 5.95 15.39 13.07
CA ILE A 373 6.69 14.45 13.94
C ILE A 373 7.75 15.19 14.74
N ARG A 374 8.56 16.02 14.07
CA ARG A 374 9.64 16.79 14.70
C ARG A 374 9.12 17.68 15.83
N SER A 375 8.06 18.45 15.58
CA SER A 375 7.46 19.35 16.58
C SER A 375 6.90 18.57 17.76
N PHE A 376 6.11 17.52 17.51
CA PHE A 376 5.57 16.67 18.58
C PHE A 376 6.67 16.10 19.47
N VAL A 377 7.77 15.61 18.88
CA VAL A 377 8.89 15.08 19.64
C VAL A 377 9.59 16.18 20.44
N LEU A 378 9.89 17.33 19.85
CA LEU A 378 10.57 18.43 20.55
C LEU A 378 9.77 18.99 21.73
N GLU A 379 8.45 19.10 21.59
CA GLU A 379 7.54 19.60 22.64
C GLU A 379 7.39 18.64 23.84
N ASN A 380 7.69 17.35 23.62
CA ASN A 380 7.44 16.28 24.58
C ASN A 380 8.71 15.54 25.01
N LYS A 381 9.87 15.81 24.40
CA LYS A 381 11.12 15.05 24.61
C LYS A 381 11.50 14.91 26.07
N ASP A 382 11.28 15.94 26.90
CA ASP A 382 11.63 15.95 28.32
C ASP A 382 10.59 15.21 29.19
N LYS A 383 9.36 15.04 28.68
CA LYS A 383 8.22 14.42 29.39
C LYS A 383 8.07 12.93 29.08
N ILE A 384 8.50 12.49 27.91
CA ILE A 384 8.37 11.09 27.48
C ILE A 384 9.61 10.27 27.84
N SER A 385 9.38 9.01 28.18
CA SER A 385 10.42 8.00 28.42
C SER A 385 10.88 7.30 27.15
N GLY A 386 10.14 7.43 26.04
CA GLY A 386 10.49 6.86 24.73
C GLY A 386 9.38 7.05 23.71
N ILE A 387 9.62 6.58 22.48
CA ILE A 387 8.69 6.69 21.34
C ILE A 387 8.37 5.29 20.79
N ILE A 388 7.11 5.07 20.42
CA ILE A 388 6.65 3.91 19.64
C ILE A 388 6.13 4.44 18.30
N PHE A 389 6.75 4.03 17.21
CA PHE A 389 6.21 4.18 15.85
C PHE A 389 5.29 3.01 15.54
N ASP A 390 4.02 3.27 15.25
CA ASP A 390 3.09 2.26 14.72
C ASP A 390 2.97 2.43 13.20
N VAL A 391 3.60 1.51 12.47
CA VAL A 391 3.59 1.46 10.99
C VAL A 391 2.94 0.18 10.47
N ARG A 392 2.15 -0.49 11.32
CA ARG A 392 1.32 -1.62 10.89
C ARG A 392 0.33 -1.16 9.83
N ALA A 393 0.11 -2.02 8.83
CA ALA A 393 -0.74 -1.72 7.67
C ALA A 393 -0.29 -0.53 6.80
N ASN A 394 0.96 -0.09 6.92
CA ASN A 394 1.51 0.97 6.07
C ASN A 394 1.99 0.40 4.73
N GLY A 395 1.26 0.73 3.66
CA GLY A 395 1.48 0.21 2.32
C GLY A 395 2.65 0.84 1.54
N GLY A 396 3.45 1.71 2.15
CA GLY A 396 4.58 2.37 1.51
C GLY A 396 4.26 3.77 0.98
N GLY A 397 4.98 4.21 -0.06
CA GLY A 397 4.95 5.57 -0.59
C GLY A 397 6.33 6.01 -1.07
N TYR A 398 6.72 7.25 -0.79
CA TYR A 398 7.99 7.84 -1.22
C TYR A 398 9.17 7.43 -0.32
N GLY A 399 10.29 7.02 -0.93
CA GLY A 399 11.51 6.58 -0.23
C GLY A 399 12.26 7.66 0.56
N SER A 400 12.14 8.94 0.19
CA SER A 400 12.75 10.05 0.95
C SER A 400 12.05 10.33 2.28
N PHE A 401 10.76 10.00 2.40
CA PHE A 401 9.98 10.20 3.62
C PHE A 401 10.54 9.39 4.80
N PRO A 402 10.72 8.05 4.72
CA PRO A 402 11.34 7.31 5.80
C PRO A 402 12.80 7.73 6.07
N GLN A 403 13.55 8.14 5.05
CA GLN A 403 14.91 8.63 5.20
C GLN A 403 14.99 9.92 6.02
N LEU A 404 14.07 10.87 5.78
CA LEU A 404 13.94 12.10 6.57
C LEU A 404 13.63 11.79 8.03
N ILE A 405 12.66 10.92 8.29
CA ILE A 405 12.28 10.55 9.66
C ILE A 405 13.46 9.87 10.37
N ALA A 406 14.16 8.93 9.73
CA ALA A 406 15.30 8.24 10.32
C ALA A 406 16.42 9.22 10.75
N ASN A 407 16.72 10.24 9.94
CA ASN A 407 17.73 11.24 10.26
C ASN A 407 17.40 12.04 11.54
N LEU A 408 16.13 12.22 11.92
CA LEU A 408 15.74 12.90 13.17
C LEU A 408 16.24 12.18 14.42
N PHE A 409 16.52 10.88 14.31
CA PHE A 409 16.76 10.02 15.47
C PHE A 409 18.17 9.44 15.51
N THR A 410 19.15 9.95 14.78
CA THR A 410 20.56 9.51 14.93
C THR A 410 21.52 10.64 14.59
N ASN A 411 22.71 10.62 15.19
CA ASN A 411 23.80 11.52 14.81
C ASN A 411 24.43 11.14 13.46
N GLN A 412 24.33 9.86 13.05
CA GLN A 412 24.83 9.40 11.76
C GLN A 412 23.92 9.85 10.61
N PHE A 413 24.49 10.31 9.50
CA PHE A 413 23.70 10.58 8.30
C PHE A 413 23.10 9.28 7.73
N VAL A 414 21.78 9.23 7.63
CA VAL A 414 21.06 8.10 7.04
C VAL A 414 20.96 8.34 5.53
N LYS A 415 21.70 7.56 4.76
CA LYS A 415 21.74 7.65 3.29
C LYS A 415 20.54 6.95 2.64
N ASN A 416 20.34 7.19 1.34
CA ASN A 416 19.34 6.46 0.56
C ASN A 416 19.71 4.97 0.50
N MET A 417 18.71 4.13 0.21
CA MET A 417 18.97 2.72 -0.08
C MET A 417 19.58 2.57 -1.47
N ASP A 418 20.57 1.68 -1.57
CA ASP A 418 21.21 1.39 -2.85
C ASP A 418 20.32 0.43 -3.66
N VAL A 419 20.32 0.56 -4.99
CA VAL A 419 19.52 -0.29 -5.88
C VAL A 419 20.36 -0.98 -6.96
N ARG A 420 19.83 -2.09 -7.49
CA ARG A 420 20.48 -2.97 -8.48
C ARG A 420 19.54 -3.30 -9.65
N PRO A 421 19.57 -2.54 -10.76
CA PRO A 421 18.82 -2.89 -11.97
C PRO A 421 19.38 -4.11 -12.69
N LEU A 422 18.54 -4.78 -13.48
CA LEU A 422 18.93 -5.86 -14.38
C LEU A 422 19.65 -5.31 -15.62
N VAL A 423 20.76 -5.90 -16.01
CA VAL A 423 21.49 -5.48 -17.21
C VAL A 423 20.86 -6.14 -18.44
N SER A 424 20.30 -5.32 -19.33
CA SER A 424 19.81 -5.72 -20.65
C SER A 424 19.85 -4.50 -21.59
N GLN A 425 19.86 -4.71 -22.91
CA GLN A 425 19.84 -3.61 -23.86
C GLN A 425 18.58 -2.75 -23.70
N THR A 426 17.40 -3.39 -23.68
CA THR A 426 16.13 -2.70 -23.47
C THR A 426 16.13 -1.87 -22.19
N ASN A 427 16.76 -2.37 -21.12
CA ASN A 427 16.84 -1.63 -19.86
C ASN A 427 17.80 -0.44 -19.93
N SER A 428 18.96 -0.60 -20.56
CA SER A 428 19.89 0.51 -20.82
C SER A 428 19.21 1.63 -21.59
N ASP A 429 18.51 1.28 -22.67
CA ASP A 429 17.77 2.23 -23.51
C ASP A 429 16.61 2.90 -22.73
N THR A 430 15.95 2.15 -21.83
CA THR A 430 14.89 2.67 -20.96
C THR A 430 15.45 3.71 -19.99
N PHE A 431 16.59 3.44 -19.34
CA PHE A 431 17.27 4.41 -18.48
C PHE A 431 17.74 5.64 -19.26
N TYR A 432 18.24 5.46 -20.48
CA TYR A 432 18.61 6.57 -21.36
C TYR A 432 17.41 7.47 -21.64
N ASN A 433 16.29 6.90 -22.11
CA ASN A 433 15.08 7.67 -22.39
C ASN A 433 14.55 8.38 -21.14
N LEU A 434 14.65 7.73 -19.98
CA LEU A 434 14.23 8.30 -18.70
C LEU A 434 15.09 9.51 -18.30
N GLU A 435 16.41 9.40 -18.32
CA GLU A 435 17.34 10.49 -17.94
C GLU A 435 17.32 11.64 -18.95
N MET A 436 17.23 11.35 -20.25
CA MET A 436 17.10 12.39 -21.26
C MET A 436 15.78 13.16 -21.11
N SER A 437 14.68 12.44 -20.85
CA SER A 437 13.38 13.06 -20.54
C SER A 437 13.49 13.98 -19.32
N ARG A 438 14.09 13.49 -18.23
CA ARG A 438 14.34 14.24 -17.00
C ARG A 438 15.21 15.49 -17.23
N TYR A 439 16.19 15.42 -18.11
CA TYR A 439 17.02 16.56 -18.46
C TYR A 439 16.26 17.61 -19.28
N PHE A 440 15.64 17.21 -20.40
CA PHE A 440 14.98 18.17 -21.30
C PHE A 440 13.74 18.82 -20.68
N SER A 441 13.06 18.09 -19.81
CA SER A 441 11.93 18.59 -19.04
C SER A 441 12.25 19.73 -18.09
N ARG A 442 13.49 19.76 -17.60
CA ARG A 442 13.97 20.72 -16.62
C ARG A 442 14.72 21.88 -17.27
N LYS A 443 15.04 21.78 -18.57
CA LYS A 443 15.74 22.83 -19.32
C LYS A 443 14.95 24.14 -19.29
N GLY A 444 15.59 25.22 -18.86
CA GLY A 444 14.97 26.55 -18.69
C GLY A 444 13.93 26.66 -17.57
N THR A 445 13.81 25.67 -16.69
CA THR A 445 12.95 25.75 -15.48
C THR A 445 13.72 26.34 -14.30
N LYS A 446 13.04 26.62 -13.17
CA LYS A 446 13.69 27.09 -11.93
C LYS A 446 14.59 26.05 -11.26
N ASP A 447 14.50 24.81 -11.71
CA ASP A 447 15.20 23.66 -11.17
C ASP A 447 15.90 22.93 -12.33
N GLU A 448 16.71 23.64 -13.09
CA GLU A 448 17.38 23.10 -14.28
C GLU A 448 18.47 22.07 -13.93
N LEU A 449 18.62 21.03 -14.76
CA LEU A 449 19.76 20.11 -14.70
C LEU A 449 20.88 20.62 -15.61
N SER A 450 22.13 20.57 -15.12
CA SER A 450 23.29 20.97 -15.92
C SER A 450 23.62 19.98 -17.05
N ALA A 451 23.33 18.69 -16.83
CA ALA A 451 23.50 17.60 -17.80
C ALA A 451 22.61 16.40 -17.40
N PRO A 452 22.29 15.48 -18.33
CA PRO A 452 21.68 14.20 -17.99
C PRO A 452 22.66 13.30 -17.20
N PHE A 453 22.14 12.52 -16.24
CA PHE A 453 22.95 11.60 -15.42
C PHE A 453 23.01 10.20 -16.04
N LEU A 454 23.96 9.98 -16.94
CA LEU A 454 24.03 8.73 -17.74
C LEU A 454 24.88 7.61 -17.11
N ASP A 455 25.28 7.72 -15.84
CA ASP A 455 26.17 6.73 -15.19
C ASP A 455 25.60 5.30 -15.21
N THR A 456 24.31 5.14 -14.90
CA THR A 456 23.63 3.84 -14.95
C THR A 456 23.64 3.26 -16.37
N VAL A 457 23.43 4.09 -17.39
CA VAL A 457 23.46 3.67 -18.80
C VAL A 457 24.87 3.21 -19.19
N ASN A 458 25.87 4.04 -18.89
CA ASN A 458 27.28 3.76 -19.21
C ASN A 458 27.76 2.46 -18.54
N GLU A 459 27.36 2.20 -17.29
CA GLU A 459 27.67 0.96 -16.58
C GLU A 459 27.02 -0.27 -17.23
N MET A 460 25.75 -0.17 -17.65
CA MET A 460 25.08 -1.26 -18.38
C MET A 460 25.75 -1.54 -19.72
N GLU A 461 26.00 -0.50 -20.53
CA GLU A 461 26.62 -0.64 -21.85
C GLU A 461 28.00 -1.29 -21.78
N LYS A 462 28.79 -0.95 -20.75
CA LYS A 462 30.08 -1.60 -20.51
C LYS A 462 29.92 -3.11 -20.31
N LEU A 463 28.96 -3.55 -19.51
CA LEU A 463 28.71 -4.97 -19.25
C LEU A 463 28.05 -5.71 -20.42
N ILE A 464 27.22 -5.01 -21.20
CA ILE A 464 26.60 -5.56 -22.43
C ILE A 464 27.66 -5.84 -23.49
N ASN A 465 28.64 -4.94 -23.63
CA ASN A 465 29.68 -5.02 -24.65
C ASN A 465 30.93 -5.81 -24.20
N ASP A 466 31.06 -6.10 -22.90
CA ASP A 466 32.19 -6.86 -22.38
C ASP A 466 32.10 -8.36 -22.74
N LYS A 467 33.20 -8.90 -23.27
CA LYS A 467 33.27 -10.27 -23.79
C LYS A 467 33.07 -11.33 -22.69
N PHE A 468 33.41 -11.02 -21.44
CA PHE A 468 33.31 -11.96 -20.32
C PHE A 468 31.91 -11.97 -19.70
N THR A 469 31.22 -10.83 -19.67
CA THR A 469 29.86 -10.73 -19.10
C THR A 469 28.74 -10.93 -20.12
N LYS A 470 29.00 -10.82 -21.43
CA LYS A 470 27.99 -10.93 -22.49
C LYS A 470 27.08 -12.15 -22.38
N ASN A 471 27.63 -13.34 -22.07
CA ASN A 471 26.82 -14.54 -21.91
C ASN A 471 25.90 -14.48 -20.68
N LEU A 472 26.39 -13.94 -19.56
CA LEU A 472 25.59 -13.76 -18.34
C LEU A 472 24.48 -12.73 -18.57
N VAL A 473 24.77 -11.65 -19.30
CA VAL A 473 23.78 -10.64 -19.70
C VAL A 473 22.71 -11.28 -20.60
N ASN A 474 23.11 -12.09 -21.60
CA ASN A 474 22.16 -12.82 -22.45
C ASN A 474 21.26 -13.77 -21.66
N ASN A 475 21.79 -14.41 -20.62
CA ASN A 475 21.03 -15.30 -19.72
C ASN A 475 20.22 -14.55 -18.65
N ARG A 476 20.32 -13.22 -18.59
CA ARG A 476 19.67 -12.35 -17.60
C ARG A 476 20.09 -12.70 -16.18
N GLU A 477 21.40 -12.82 -16.00
CA GLU A 477 22.05 -13.21 -14.73
C GLU A 477 22.85 -12.07 -14.08
N VAL A 478 22.89 -10.89 -14.71
CA VAL A 478 23.71 -9.75 -14.25
C VAL A 478 22.80 -8.61 -13.77
N LEU A 479 22.93 -8.25 -12.49
CA LEU A 479 22.45 -6.98 -11.97
C LEU A 479 23.65 -6.03 -11.85
N LEU A 480 23.42 -4.72 -12.00
CA LEU A 480 24.45 -3.73 -11.67
C LEU A 480 24.86 -3.82 -10.19
N GLU A 481 26.05 -3.30 -9.89
CA GLU A 481 26.46 -3.09 -8.51
C GLU A 481 25.55 -2.06 -7.82
N ALA A 482 25.40 -2.25 -6.51
CA ALA A 482 24.50 -1.46 -5.70
C ALA A 482 25.00 -0.01 -5.60
N ALA A 483 24.16 0.94 -6.00
CA ALA A 483 24.43 2.36 -5.87
C ALA A 483 23.12 3.14 -5.67
N ASP A 484 23.24 4.40 -5.26
CA ASP A 484 22.14 5.37 -5.27
C ASP A 484 21.89 5.78 -6.73
N ARG A 485 20.76 5.36 -7.30
CA ARG A 485 20.44 5.56 -8.72
C ARG A 485 19.05 6.14 -8.83
N PHE A 486 18.86 7.04 -9.80
CA PHE A 486 17.53 7.50 -10.16
C PHE A 486 16.71 6.34 -10.70
N ASP A 487 15.52 6.15 -10.17
CA ASP A 487 14.68 4.99 -10.44
C ASP A 487 13.35 5.36 -11.11
N GLY A 488 13.23 6.63 -11.53
CA GLY A 488 12.03 7.20 -12.12
C GLY A 488 11.20 8.07 -11.17
N ASP A 489 11.56 8.15 -9.88
CA ASP A 489 10.92 9.05 -8.92
C ASP A 489 11.94 9.86 -8.09
N GLU A 490 11.87 11.18 -8.23
CA GLU A 490 12.75 12.11 -7.51
C GLU A 490 12.56 12.05 -5.99
N ASN A 491 11.37 11.68 -5.53
CA ASN A 491 11.01 11.60 -4.11
C ASN A 491 11.35 10.26 -3.46
N ASP A 492 11.99 9.33 -4.18
CA ASP A 492 12.51 8.11 -3.57
C ASP A 492 13.89 8.31 -2.92
N ALA A 493 14.57 9.45 -3.17
CA ALA A 493 15.83 9.84 -2.54
C ALA A 493 15.86 11.30 -2.04
N LEU A 494 16.73 11.60 -1.08
CA LEU A 494 17.07 12.98 -0.69
C LEU A 494 17.91 13.68 -1.76
N PRO A 495 17.81 15.03 -1.91
CA PRO A 495 18.66 15.76 -2.83
C PRO A 495 20.15 15.60 -2.44
N PRO A 496 21.09 15.50 -3.40
CA PRO A 496 22.50 15.22 -3.11
C PRO A 496 23.18 16.24 -2.19
N ASN A 497 22.68 17.47 -2.12
CA ASN A 497 23.21 18.53 -1.27
C ASN A 497 22.71 18.46 0.18
N TYR A 498 21.77 17.58 0.52
CA TYR A 498 21.25 17.46 1.88
C TYR A 498 22.26 16.76 2.79
N THR A 499 22.71 17.46 3.84
CA THR A 499 23.57 16.90 4.90
C THR A 499 23.07 17.32 6.27
N LYS A 500 23.52 16.64 7.33
CA LYS A 500 23.19 17.03 8.71
C LYS A 500 23.74 18.40 9.10
N GLU A 501 24.78 18.88 8.42
CA GLU A 501 25.42 20.16 8.71
C GLU A 501 24.61 21.33 8.13
N ASN A 502 24.11 21.18 6.91
CA ASN A 502 23.49 22.28 6.16
C ASN A 502 21.95 22.21 6.10
N THR A 503 21.33 21.12 6.58
CA THR A 503 19.88 20.91 6.45
C THR A 503 19.23 20.70 7.82
N ASP A 504 18.45 21.68 8.28
CA ASP A 504 17.88 21.69 9.63
C ASP A 504 16.95 20.52 9.93
N ILE A 505 16.13 20.08 8.96
CA ILE A 505 15.21 18.95 9.16
C ILE A 505 15.95 17.63 9.41
N LEU A 506 17.22 17.52 9.04
CA LEU A 506 18.05 16.34 9.27
C LEU A 506 18.73 16.33 10.64
N LYS A 507 18.69 17.44 11.40
CA LYS A 507 19.35 17.54 12.69
C LYS A 507 18.70 16.60 13.71
N PRO A 508 19.48 15.80 14.46
CA PRO A 508 18.94 14.88 15.46
C PRO A 508 18.22 15.63 16.58
N ILE A 509 17.09 15.09 17.03
CA ILE A 509 16.24 15.71 18.07
C ILE A 509 15.98 14.79 19.27
N PHE A 510 16.21 13.49 19.12
CA PHE A 510 15.90 12.48 20.12
C PHE A 510 16.77 11.26 19.89
N THR A 511 17.85 11.12 20.66
CA THR A 511 18.88 10.08 20.45
C THR A 511 19.22 9.30 21.74
N ASP A 512 18.89 9.84 22.89
CA ASP A 512 19.26 9.36 24.23
C ASP A 512 18.19 8.46 24.88
N LYS A 513 17.02 8.32 24.24
CA LYS A 513 15.87 7.56 24.76
C LYS A 513 15.41 6.43 23.83
N PRO A 514 14.81 5.36 24.39
CA PRO A 514 14.30 4.22 23.63
C PRO A 514 13.33 4.60 22.50
N ILE A 515 13.50 3.93 21.36
CA ILE A 515 12.53 3.92 20.26
C ILE A 515 12.15 2.47 19.95
N ALA A 516 10.86 2.22 19.84
CA ALA A 516 10.29 1.00 19.28
C ALA A 516 9.62 1.31 17.94
N VAL A 517 9.69 0.36 17.01
CA VAL A 517 8.87 0.35 15.79
C VAL A 517 7.99 -0.89 15.83
N LEU A 518 6.68 -0.73 15.74
CA LEU A 518 5.70 -1.80 15.66
C LEU A 518 5.26 -2.00 14.21
N THR A 519 5.45 -3.21 13.69
CA THR A 519 5.19 -3.59 12.30
C THR A 519 4.29 -4.82 12.17
N ASN A 520 3.83 -5.09 10.95
CA ASN A 520 3.31 -6.39 10.53
C ASN A 520 3.57 -6.58 9.03
N SER A 521 3.14 -7.70 8.45
CA SER A 521 3.42 -8.04 7.05
C SER A 521 2.65 -7.20 6.01
N ASN A 522 1.83 -6.26 6.48
CA ASN A 522 1.28 -5.20 5.64
C ASN A 522 2.15 -3.92 5.62
N CYS A 523 3.12 -3.78 6.53
CA CYS A 523 4.20 -2.80 6.38
C CYS A 523 5.03 -3.21 5.16
N TYR A 524 4.97 -2.43 4.09
CA TYR A 524 5.47 -2.84 2.79
C TYR A 524 6.09 -1.67 1.99
N SER A 525 7.01 -1.95 1.06
CA SER A 525 7.65 -0.97 0.17
C SER A 525 8.43 0.09 0.96
N ALA A 526 8.11 1.39 0.85
CA ALA A 526 8.76 2.42 1.67
C ALA A 526 8.65 2.16 3.19
N CYS A 527 7.67 1.37 3.66
CA CYS A 527 7.63 0.93 5.06
C CYS A 527 8.67 -0.17 5.38
N ASP A 528 8.99 -1.05 4.43
CA ASP A 528 10.16 -1.94 4.55
C ASP A 528 11.45 -1.11 4.62
N VAL A 529 11.56 -0.04 3.81
CA VAL A 529 12.68 0.92 3.84
C VAL A 529 12.76 1.61 5.20
N PHE A 530 11.66 2.16 5.73
CA PHE A 530 11.61 2.73 7.08
C PHE A 530 12.13 1.76 8.13
N THR A 531 11.58 0.55 8.16
CA THR A 531 11.89 -0.46 9.18
C THR A 531 13.34 -0.89 9.08
N SER A 532 13.87 -1.03 7.85
CA SER A 532 15.27 -1.39 7.62
C SER A 532 16.22 -0.27 7.98
N LEU A 533 15.93 0.99 7.65
CA LEU A 533 16.74 2.14 8.10
C LEU A 533 16.78 2.19 9.64
N PHE A 534 15.62 2.06 10.29
CA PHE A 534 15.54 2.10 11.76
C PHE A 534 16.28 0.93 12.43
N LYS A 535 16.30 -0.25 11.80
CA LYS A 535 17.01 -1.43 12.29
C LYS A 535 18.51 -1.36 12.02
N ASP A 536 18.90 -1.08 10.78
CA ASP A 536 20.28 -1.19 10.29
C ASP A 536 21.16 -0.06 10.84
N TYR A 537 20.60 1.14 11.02
CA TYR A 537 21.27 2.25 11.72
C TYR A 537 21.15 2.17 13.25
N LYS A 538 20.57 1.08 13.78
CA LYS A 538 20.39 0.89 15.23
C LYS A 538 19.63 2.06 15.87
N ILE A 539 18.59 2.54 15.20
CA ILE A 539 17.75 3.63 15.70
C ILE A 539 16.72 3.09 16.69
N ALA A 540 16.11 1.95 16.38
CA ALA A 540 15.03 1.37 17.17
C ALA A 540 15.13 -0.15 17.29
N ARG A 541 14.38 -0.67 18.28
CA ARG A 541 14.03 -2.10 18.31
C ARG A 541 12.76 -2.34 17.51
N ILE A 542 12.78 -3.40 16.71
CA ILE A 542 11.67 -3.75 15.82
C ILE A 542 10.79 -4.80 16.49
N PHE A 543 9.54 -4.45 16.73
CA PHE A 543 8.50 -5.34 17.23
C PHE A 543 7.54 -5.63 16.09
N GLY A 544 7.09 -6.88 15.96
CA GLY A 544 6.14 -7.26 14.92
C GLY A 544 4.98 -8.10 15.46
N GLU A 545 3.81 -7.96 14.85
CA GLU A 545 2.75 -8.98 14.94
C GLU A 545 3.10 -10.21 14.09
N THR A 546 3.86 -9.97 13.03
CA THR A 546 4.43 -10.99 12.16
C THR A 546 5.94 -11.00 12.28
N LYS A 547 6.57 -12.10 11.85
CA LYS A 547 8.03 -12.21 11.88
C LYS A 547 8.65 -11.29 10.83
N HIS A 548 8.01 -11.20 9.67
CA HIS A 548 8.48 -10.40 8.54
C HIS A 548 7.53 -9.23 8.28
N THR A 549 8.09 -8.12 7.81
CA THR A 549 7.34 -7.13 7.04
C THR A 549 6.99 -7.68 5.65
N GLY A 550 6.34 -6.88 4.81
CA GLY A 550 5.75 -7.31 3.53
C GLY A 550 6.76 -7.76 2.48
N GLY A 551 7.99 -7.24 2.52
CA GLY A 551 9.06 -7.67 1.62
C GLY A 551 8.95 -7.13 0.20
N GLY A 552 8.51 -5.87 0.04
CA GLY A 552 8.50 -5.18 -1.25
C GLY A 552 9.82 -4.51 -1.55
N GLY A 553 10.78 -5.24 -2.09
CA GLY A 553 12.15 -4.75 -2.20
C GLY A 553 12.52 -4.14 -3.55
N ALA A 554 11.64 -3.33 -4.14
CA ALA A 554 11.90 -2.67 -5.41
C ALA A 554 11.09 -1.38 -5.58
N ASN A 555 11.53 -0.49 -6.47
CA ASN A 555 10.62 0.51 -7.00
C ASN A 555 9.62 -0.13 -7.98
N VAL A 556 8.51 0.55 -8.25
CA VAL A 556 7.39 0.04 -9.05
C VAL A 556 7.22 0.89 -10.28
N ILE A 557 7.14 0.22 -11.42
CA ILE A 557 6.70 0.83 -12.66
C ILE A 557 5.34 0.27 -13.06
N GLU A 558 4.41 1.15 -13.42
CA GLU A 558 3.16 0.80 -14.11
C GLU A 558 3.42 0.90 -15.63
N TRP A 559 3.09 -0.15 -16.38
CA TRP A 559 3.46 -0.29 -17.79
C TRP A 559 2.98 0.88 -18.63
N LYS A 560 1.70 1.25 -18.50
CA LYS A 560 1.10 2.38 -19.24
C LYS A 560 1.85 3.71 -19.06
N ASP A 561 2.49 3.93 -17.91
CA ASP A 561 3.12 5.21 -17.59
C ASP A 561 4.41 5.34 -18.39
N PHE A 562 5.13 4.24 -18.57
CA PHE A 562 6.37 4.16 -19.33
C PHE A 562 6.16 4.10 -20.85
N LEU A 563 4.90 4.05 -21.30
CA LEU A 563 4.54 4.20 -22.71
C LEU A 563 4.28 5.65 -23.12
N ILE A 564 4.18 6.59 -22.17
CA ILE A 564 3.93 7.99 -22.48
C ILE A 564 5.13 8.54 -23.29
N PRO A 565 4.92 9.11 -24.49
CA PRO A 565 6.01 9.67 -25.28
C PRO A 565 6.68 10.87 -24.60
N VAL A 566 8.00 10.83 -24.51
CA VAL A 566 8.87 11.85 -23.91
C VAL A 566 9.94 12.33 -24.89
N VAL A 567 10.49 13.52 -24.66
CA VAL A 567 11.58 14.09 -25.47
C VAL A 567 12.90 13.46 -25.05
N ILE A 568 13.65 12.91 -26.00
CA ILE A 568 14.89 12.16 -25.72
C ILE A 568 16.14 12.73 -26.42
N ASP A 569 16.03 13.80 -27.20
CA ASP A 569 17.17 14.49 -27.80
C ASP A 569 16.90 15.98 -28.05
N GLU A 570 17.94 16.72 -28.42
CA GLU A 570 17.87 18.17 -28.68
C GLU A 570 16.99 18.52 -29.89
N ARG A 571 16.74 17.56 -30.78
CA ARG A 571 15.88 17.74 -31.95
C ARG A 571 14.39 17.63 -31.60
N GLY A 572 14.07 17.31 -30.34
CA GLY A 572 12.70 17.12 -29.90
C GLY A 572 12.11 15.77 -30.30
N THR A 573 12.95 14.77 -30.62
CA THR A 573 12.49 13.40 -30.94
C THR A 573 11.69 12.85 -29.76
N LYS A 574 10.48 12.33 -30.04
CA LYS A 574 9.61 11.73 -29.04
C LYS A 574 9.65 10.20 -29.10
N SER A 575 9.84 9.57 -27.95
CA SER A 575 9.79 8.11 -27.79
C SER A 575 9.12 7.74 -26.48
N SER A 576 8.51 6.56 -26.37
CA SER A 576 8.18 5.98 -25.07
C SER A 576 9.45 5.73 -24.27
N ILE A 577 9.36 5.74 -22.93
CA ILE A 577 10.52 5.40 -22.08
C ILE A 577 10.98 3.99 -22.38
N ILE A 578 10.05 3.02 -22.33
CA ILE A 578 10.33 1.64 -22.75
C ILE A 578 10.37 1.66 -24.28
N PRO A 579 11.52 1.41 -24.92
CA PRO A 579 11.61 1.41 -26.36
C PRO A 579 10.67 0.38 -26.96
N ASN A 580 9.91 0.77 -27.98
CA ASN A 580 8.94 -0.08 -28.68
C ASN A 580 7.81 -0.67 -27.81
N GLY A 581 7.61 -0.17 -26.59
CA GLY A 581 6.54 -0.62 -25.70
C GLY A 581 5.16 -0.49 -26.35
N LYS A 582 4.29 -1.49 -26.11
CA LYS A 582 2.97 -1.60 -26.75
C LYS A 582 1.84 -1.47 -25.73
N PRO A 583 0.69 -0.86 -26.08
CA PRO A 583 -0.44 -0.74 -25.17
C PRO A 583 -1.01 -2.12 -24.82
N LEU A 584 -1.42 -2.28 -23.56
CA LEU A 584 -2.05 -3.51 -23.07
C LEU A 584 -3.53 -3.57 -23.47
N PRO A 585 -4.08 -4.78 -23.74
CA PRO A 585 -5.41 -4.91 -24.29
C PRO A 585 -6.51 -4.58 -23.28
N LYS A 586 -7.58 -3.94 -23.76
CA LYS A 586 -8.88 -3.77 -23.06
C LYS A 586 -8.77 -3.31 -21.61
N GLY A 587 -7.86 -2.39 -21.33
CA GLY A 587 -7.68 -1.84 -19.99
C GLY A 587 -7.07 -2.80 -18.97
N SER A 588 -6.41 -3.87 -19.42
CA SER A 588 -5.47 -4.62 -18.58
C SER A 588 -4.27 -3.76 -18.21
N GLU A 589 -3.54 -4.17 -17.18
CA GLU A 589 -2.37 -3.42 -16.68
C GLU A 589 -1.28 -4.38 -16.21
N ILE A 590 -0.03 -4.01 -16.42
CA ILE A 590 1.12 -4.67 -15.83
C ILE A 590 1.83 -3.67 -14.94
N ARG A 591 2.20 -4.10 -13.74
CA ARG A 591 3.19 -3.43 -12.91
C ARG A 591 4.36 -4.34 -12.66
N PHE A 592 5.57 -3.79 -12.49
CA PHE A 592 6.76 -4.60 -12.28
C PHE A 592 7.78 -3.94 -11.36
N ALA A 593 8.50 -4.79 -10.63
CA ALA A 593 9.69 -4.45 -9.86
C ALA A 593 10.86 -4.19 -10.81
N TRP A 594 11.42 -2.98 -10.79
CA TRP A 594 12.43 -2.58 -11.78
C TRP A 594 13.86 -2.46 -11.22
N ASN A 595 14.02 -1.99 -9.98
CA ASN A 595 15.32 -1.85 -9.31
C ASN A 595 15.30 -2.60 -7.99
N LYS A 596 16.20 -3.57 -7.80
CA LYS A 596 16.25 -4.36 -6.56
C LYS A 596 16.91 -3.57 -5.45
N ILE A 597 16.19 -3.34 -4.36
CA ILE A 597 16.68 -2.61 -3.19
C ILE A 597 17.62 -3.48 -2.37
N LYS A 598 18.83 -2.96 -2.12
CA LYS A 598 19.83 -3.54 -1.22
C LYS A 598 19.90 -2.72 0.06
N ARG A 599 19.85 -3.41 1.20
CA ARG A 599 19.98 -2.81 2.53
C ARG A 599 21.43 -2.48 2.86
N VAL A 600 21.62 -1.59 3.83
CA VAL A 600 22.94 -1.32 4.44
C VAL A 600 23.47 -2.57 5.17
N ASN A 601 22.57 -3.36 5.74
CA ASN A 601 22.90 -4.66 6.30
C ASN A 601 23.37 -5.62 5.20
N ASN A 602 24.58 -6.17 5.34
CA ASN A 602 25.16 -7.12 4.38
C ASN A 602 24.99 -8.60 4.80
N SER A 603 24.15 -8.89 5.81
CA SER A 603 23.79 -10.26 6.16
C SER A 603 23.17 -10.96 4.96
N LYS A 604 23.58 -12.21 4.70
CA LYS A 604 23.02 -13.02 3.61
C LYS A 604 21.50 -13.10 3.63
N THR A 605 20.89 -13.11 4.83
CA THR A 605 19.43 -13.26 5.02
C THR A 605 18.67 -11.93 4.99
N GLU A 606 19.34 -10.79 5.15
CA GLU A 606 18.69 -9.48 5.31
C GLU A 606 19.25 -8.40 4.36
N GLN A 607 20.18 -8.73 3.46
CA GLN A 607 20.75 -7.77 2.51
C GLN A 607 19.78 -7.27 1.43
N TYR A 608 18.67 -7.98 1.21
CA TYR A 608 17.61 -7.56 0.29
C TYR A 608 16.29 -7.49 1.04
N ILE A 609 15.48 -6.50 0.69
CA ILE A 609 14.10 -6.40 1.18
C ILE A 609 13.20 -7.43 0.49
N GLU A 610 13.41 -7.68 -0.80
CA GLU A 610 12.55 -8.61 -1.54
C GLU A 610 12.60 -10.01 -0.92
N GLY A 611 11.43 -10.65 -0.82
CA GLY A 611 11.30 -11.94 -0.17
C GLY A 611 11.13 -11.75 1.33
N ASN A 612 12.23 -11.50 2.05
CA ASN A 612 12.22 -11.54 3.52
C ASN A 612 11.61 -10.33 4.21
N GLY A 613 11.60 -9.16 3.56
CA GLY A 613 11.35 -7.88 4.24
C GLY A 613 12.39 -7.61 5.33
N VAL A 614 11.92 -7.07 6.45
CA VAL A 614 12.69 -6.86 7.67
C VAL A 614 12.18 -7.81 8.73
N ILE A 615 13.10 -8.57 9.32
CA ILE A 615 12.78 -9.52 10.37
C ILE A 615 12.65 -8.75 11.69
N SER A 616 11.52 -8.89 12.38
CA SER A 616 11.28 -8.28 13.69
C SER A 616 12.25 -8.83 14.73
N ASP A 617 12.76 -7.98 15.63
CA ASP A 617 13.59 -8.41 16.75
C ASP A 617 12.76 -9.22 17.77
N TYR A 618 11.49 -8.81 17.96
CA TYR A 618 10.55 -9.43 18.88
C TYR A 618 9.17 -9.56 18.24
N ILE A 619 8.46 -10.64 18.55
CA ILE A 619 7.13 -10.91 18.01
C ILE A 619 6.09 -10.87 19.13
N TYR A 620 5.10 -10.01 18.98
CA TYR A 620 3.91 -9.93 19.81
C TYR A 620 2.67 -10.22 18.98
N LYS A 621 2.24 -11.48 19.03
CA LYS A 621 1.04 -11.95 18.35
C LYS A 621 -0.23 -11.37 19.02
N PRO A 622 -1.20 -10.87 18.24
CA PRO A 622 -2.42 -10.29 18.79
C PRO A 622 -3.32 -11.38 19.38
N THR A 623 -3.82 -11.12 20.59
CA THR A 623 -4.90 -11.93 21.18
C THR A 623 -6.26 -11.51 20.62
N SER A 624 -7.32 -12.29 20.89
CA SER A 624 -8.70 -11.86 20.55
C SER A 624 -9.04 -10.51 21.19
N TYR A 625 -8.51 -10.23 22.39
CA TYR A 625 -8.68 -8.93 23.03
C TYR A 625 -7.99 -7.83 22.24
N ASP A 626 -6.76 -8.05 21.76
CA ASP A 626 -6.01 -7.07 20.97
C ASP A 626 -6.76 -6.73 19.66
N VAL A 627 -7.21 -7.76 18.93
CA VAL A 627 -7.98 -7.59 17.68
C VAL A 627 -9.25 -6.75 17.90
N LEU A 628 -9.90 -6.87 19.06
CA LEU A 628 -11.17 -6.21 19.35
C LEU A 628 -11.03 -4.87 20.11
N ASN A 629 -9.86 -4.59 20.69
CA ASN A 629 -9.62 -3.44 21.56
C ASN A 629 -8.39 -2.63 21.13
N ASN A 630 -8.17 -2.50 19.81
CA ASN A 630 -7.11 -1.68 19.22
C ASN A 630 -5.70 -1.98 19.76
N ASP A 631 -5.40 -3.26 19.98
CA ASP A 631 -4.07 -3.79 20.31
C ASP A 631 -3.46 -3.26 21.62
N GLU A 632 -4.32 -2.93 22.57
CA GLU A 632 -3.93 -2.35 23.85
C GLU A 632 -2.84 -3.18 24.58
N ASN A 633 -2.95 -4.52 24.60
CA ASN A 633 -1.96 -5.33 25.32
C ASN A 633 -0.60 -5.34 24.61
N ILE A 634 -0.57 -5.25 23.27
CA ILE A 634 0.69 -5.15 22.51
C ILE A 634 1.42 -3.86 22.89
N PHE A 635 0.73 -2.71 22.87
CA PHE A 635 1.34 -1.44 23.27
C PHE A 635 1.83 -1.47 24.72
N ASN A 636 1.02 -2.02 25.63
CA ASN A 636 1.39 -2.16 27.04
C ASN A 636 2.68 -2.99 27.22
N LYS A 637 2.80 -4.13 26.52
CA LYS A 637 4.02 -4.97 26.57
C LYS A 637 5.26 -4.22 26.07
N ILE A 638 5.14 -3.44 25.00
CA ILE A 638 6.26 -2.64 24.47
C ILE A 638 6.65 -1.52 25.44
N MET A 639 5.67 -0.82 26.03
CA MET A 639 5.95 0.22 27.04
C MET A 639 6.60 -0.36 28.30
N ASP A 640 6.16 -1.54 28.75
CA ASP A 640 6.79 -2.28 29.85
C ASP A 640 8.24 -2.65 29.50
N ASP A 641 8.48 -3.08 28.26
CA ASP A 641 9.82 -3.41 27.79
C ASP A 641 10.76 -2.21 27.80
N MET A 642 10.29 -1.06 27.29
CA MET A 642 11.03 0.19 27.25
C MET A 642 11.30 0.75 28.65
N SER A 643 10.40 0.50 29.60
CA SER A 643 10.48 1.00 30.97
C SER A 643 11.52 0.28 31.82
N ASN A 644 11.85 -0.96 31.49
CA ASN A 644 12.71 -1.80 32.30
C ASN A 644 14.17 -1.71 31.83
N TYR A 645 15.01 -1.00 32.57
CA TYR A 645 16.44 -0.85 32.27
C TYR A 645 17.23 -2.17 32.37
N LYS A 646 16.70 -3.18 33.09
CA LYS A 646 17.28 -4.53 33.17
C LYS A 646 16.77 -5.44 32.05
N ASN A 647 15.89 -4.95 31.16
CA ASN A 647 15.34 -5.74 30.08
C ASN A 647 16.45 -6.19 29.12
N PRO A 648 16.58 -7.51 28.84
CA PRO A 648 17.58 -8.02 27.92
C PRO A 648 17.42 -7.50 26.48
N LYS A 649 16.28 -6.90 26.13
CA LYS A 649 16.01 -6.38 24.77
C LYS A 649 16.90 -5.19 24.36
N LYS A 650 17.60 -4.55 25.30
CA LYS A 650 18.65 -3.52 25.09
C LYS A 650 18.36 -2.53 23.94
N PHE A 651 17.50 -1.54 24.20
CA PHE A 651 17.26 -0.45 23.24
C PHE A 651 18.54 0.35 22.96
N TYR A 652 18.61 0.94 21.76
CA TYR A 652 19.75 1.75 21.35
C TYR A 652 19.60 3.19 21.84
N LEU A 653 20.61 3.69 22.56
CA LEU A 653 20.67 5.03 23.15
C LEU A 653 21.97 5.72 22.71
N ASN A 654 21.99 7.05 22.74
CA ASN A 654 23.12 7.90 22.31
C ASN A 654 23.59 7.57 20.89
N ARG A 655 22.61 7.37 20.00
CA ARG A 655 22.74 6.94 18.60
C ARG A 655 23.02 8.09 17.63
#